data_AF-A0AAW3KGG7-F1
#
_entry.id   AF-A0AAW3KGG7-F1
#
_cell.length_a   1.000
_cell.length_b   1.000
_cell.length_c   1.000
_cell.angle_alpha   90.00
_cell.angle_beta   90.00
_cell.angle_gamma   90.00
#
_symmetry.space_group_name_H-M   'P 1'
#
loop_
_entity.id
_entity.type
_entity.pdbx_description
1 polymer ?
#
loop_
_entity_poly.entity_id
_entity_poly.type
_entity_poly.pdbx_seq_one_letter_code
_entity_poly.pdbx_strand_id
1 'polypeptide(L)'
;MPIEQRYADTDACARYLMDVLGPDLRIAAPLGLGKPHELLNAIYRAISANATRSMRLYTALSLTRPQASPGLEQRFLQPFLERHFGADAVDPQYALDQARDALPANVEVHEFYLQSGAMLHSGSAQRSYISQNYTHVARDLVVQDINLLVQLVARREGPDGVHYSLSCNPDLTLDFLRLTQLAGKPRPMCVAVVHPDLPYLGGDAEVAETYFDVELRPPHSPPLFALPRAPVGLAEYALGLHASALVKDGGCLQIGIGALSDALVKALLLRQQNNIQWRRALVALDPAGVTHALAGWQGGLAPFEAGLYGASEMVMDGFMHLQRGGILKRRSWDNLALERAAAAGRLNPDTPGGHYLRGAFFLGSRELYAWLDATEAADPDAIDMCAVSNVNQLYGTHQSLAMLQRRGARFFNTCMMATALGAVVSDTLEDGGVVSGVGGQYNFVAMAHELPDARSVLLLRATRSSKGGIESNIRWSYGQTTIPRHLRDIIITEYGIADLRGKSDSECIEAMLAITDARFLDALCAEAKAHGKLAADFVIPDSWRLHRPLHLRKTLAPFRQHGVLPEFPFGSDFSEVEQRLLPALEWLKHAGASWRGKLGLLLVACRPGEAAPGEAEALARMGLVDPLTLADRLQRRLLQVALRRQVPTDRPTPPPVDQPANQRASGP
;
A
#
# COMPACT_ATOMS: atom_id res chain seq x y z
N MET A 1 -17.17 -26.15 -24.30
CA MET A 1 -16.95 -26.10 -25.76
C MET A 1 -15.87 -25.06 -26.03
N PRO A 2 -15.09 -25.16 -27.11
CA PRO A 2 -14.11 -24.13 -27.48
C PRO A 2 -14.77 -22.75 -27.57
N ILE A 3 -14.01 -21.68 -27.35
CA ILE A 3 -14.54 -20.32 -27.46
C ILE A 3 -14.90 -20.05 -28.92
N GLU A 4 -16.20 -19.93 -29.20
CA GLU A 4 -16.72 -19.62 -30.53
C GLU A 4 -16.59 -18.13 -30.87
N GLN A 5 -16.59 -17.26 -29.85
CA GLN A 5 -16.60 -15.80 -30.00
C GLN A 5 -15.23 -15.20 -29.71
N ARG A 6 -14.50 -14.86 -30.77
CA ARG A 6 -13.15 -14.28 -30.69
C ARG A 6 -13.12 -12.95 -31.41
N TYR A 7 -12.64 -11.92 -30.72
CA TYR A 7 -12.57 -10.55 -31.23
C TYR A 7 -11.13 -10.03 -31.19
N ALA A 8 -10.75 -9.26 -32.21
CA ALA A 8 -9.57 -8.40 -32.18
C ALA A 8 -9.93 -6.92 -32.01
N ASP A 9 -11.17 -6.55 -32.32
CA ASP A 9 -11.67 -5.18 -32.20
C ASP A 9 -12.48 -5.01 -30.91
N THR A 10 -12.02 -4.11 -30.03
CA THR A 10 -12.61 -3.87 -28.71
C THR A 10 -14.05 -3.34 -28.82
N ASP A 11 -14.34 -2.45 -29.77
CA ASP A 11 -15.68 -1.89 -29.93
C ASP A 11 -16.67 -2.91 -30.54
N ALA A 12 -16.22 -3.83 -31.41
CA ALA A 12 -17.02 -4.96 -31.87
C ALA A 12 -17.34 -5.94 -30.72
N CYS A 13 -16.36 -6.25 -29.88
CA CYS A 13 -16.58 -7.06 -28.68
C CYS A 13 -17.60 -6.41 -27.74
N ALA A 14 -17.43 -5.12 -27.42
CA ALA A 14 -18.38 -4.39 -26.58
C ALA A 14 -19.81 -4.38 -27.15
N ARG A 15 -19.97 -4.17 -28.46
CA ARG A 15 -21.27 -4.25 -29.13
C ARG A 15 -21.91 -5.62 -29.01
N TYR A 16 -21.16 -6.68 -29.29
CA TYR A 16 -21.63 -8.06 -29.14
C TYR A 16 -22.14 -8.33 -27.71
N LEU A 17 -21.36 -7.95 -26.69
CA LEU A 17 -21.75 -8.15 -25.29
C LEU A 17 -23.06 -7.42 -24.96
N MET A 18 -23.21 -6.17 -25.41
CA MET A 18 -24.43 -5.38 -25.23
C MET A 18 -25.65 -5.96 -25.97
N ASP A 19 -25.45 -6.56 -27.14
CA ASP A 19 -26.54 -7.14 -27.93
C ASP A 19 -27.03 -8.45 -27.32
N VAL A 20 -26.12 -9.27 -26.78
CA VAL A 20 -26.46 -10.57 -26.16
C VAL A 20 -27.04 -10.41 -24.75
N LEU A 21 -26.50 -9.50 -23.94
CA LEU A 21 -26.87 -9.36 -22.53
C LEU A 21 -28.07 -8.43 -22.30
N GLY A 22 -28.52 -7.71 -23.35
CA GLY A 22 -29.65 -6.80 -23.28
C GLY A 22 -29.32 -5.43 -22.68
N PRO A 23 -30.32 -4.67 -22.23
CA PRO A 23 -30.16 -3.26 -21.88
C PRO A 23 -29.43 -3.00 -20.56
N ASP A 24 -29.43 -3.95 -19.61
CA ASP A 24 -28.93 -3.74 -18.25
C ASP A 24 -27.67 -4.56 -17.97
N LEU A 25 -26.51 -3.93 -18.06
CA LEU A 25 -25.23 -4.58 -17.74
C LEU A 25 -24.93 -4.47 -16.24
N ARG A 26 -24.71 -5.62 -15.59
CA ARG A 26 -24.24 -5.76 -14.21
C ARG A 26 -22.88 -6.44 -14.26
N ILE A 27 -21.85 -5.61 -14.19
CA ILE A 27 -20.49 -5.97 -14.54
C ILE A 27 -19.69 -6.18 -13.26
N ALA A 28 -18.99 -7.31 -13.16
CA ALA A 28 -17.91 -7.50 -12.22
C ALA A 28 -16.57 -7.36 -12.94
N ALA A 29 -15.63 -6.63 -12.33
CA ALA A 29 -14.25 -6.53 -12.81
C ALA A 29 -13.27 -6.68 -11.62
N PRO A 30 -12.14 -7.38 -11.79
CA PRO A 30 -11.16 -7.61 -10.73
C PRO A 30 -10.63 -6.33 -10.07
N LEU A 31 -10.06 -6.46 -8.87
CA LEU A 31 -9.44 -5.32 -8.20
C LEU A 31 -8.07 -4.98 -8.81
N GLY A 32 -7.60 -3.74 -8.66
CA GLY A 32 -6.28 -3.33 -9.18
C GLY A 32 -6.04 -3.61 -10.68
N LEU A 33 -4.94 -4.31 -10.98
CA LEU A 33 -4.33 -4.44 -12.31
C LEU A 33 -5.16 -5.25 -13.32
N GLY A 34 -5.91 -6.26 -12.89
CA GLY A 34 -6.62 -7.20 -13.77
C GLY A 34 -7.84 -6.64 -14.51
N LYS A 35 -8.09 -5.32 -14.44
CA LYS A 35 -9.22 -4.67 -15.13
C LYS A 35 -8.88 -4.39 -16.59
N PRO A 36 -9.69 -4.85 -17.56
CA PRO A 36 -9.50 -4.49 -18.96
C PRO A 36 -10.04 -3.09 -19.24
N HIS A 37 -9.22 -2.06 -19.02
CA HIS A 37 -9.62 -0.65 -19.12
C HIS A 37 -10.23 -0.30 -20.49
N GLU A 38 -9.64 -0.76 -21.59
CA GLU A 38 -10.14 -0.43 -22.94
C GLU A 38 -11.54 -0.99 -23.20
N LEU A 39 -11.79 -2.26 -22.82
CA LEU A 39 -13.10 -2.88 -22.97
C LEU A 39 -14.15 -2.19 -22.08
N LEU A 40 -13.80 -1.92 -20.82
CA LEU A 40 -14.67 -1.17 -19.90
C LEU A 40 -14.97 0.24 -20.44
N ASN A 41 -13.98 0.92 -21.02
CA ASN A 41 -14.16 2.24 -21.63
C ASN A 41 -15.05 2.18 -22.88
N ALA A 42 -14.92 1.16 -23.73
CA ALA A 42 -15.81 0.95 -24.87
C ALA A 42 -17.27 0.75 -24.44
N ILE A 43 -17.51 -0.12 -23.45
CA ILE A 43 -18.84 -0.33 -22.88
C ILE A 43 -19.39 0.96 -22.26
N TYR A 44 -18.59 1.64 -21.43
CA TYR A 44 -18.96 2.88 -20.76
C TYR A 44 -19.34 3.98 -21.78
N ARG A 45 -18.54 4.18 -22.84
CA ARG A 45 -18.84 5.15 -23.91
C ARG A 45 -20.17 4.84 -24.60
N ALA A 46 -20.40 3.57 -24.94
CA ALA A 46 -21.62 3.16 -25.63
C ALA A 46 -22.88 3.34 -24.76
N ILE A 47 -22.78 3.05 -23.46
CA ILE A 47 -23.88 3.25 -22.50
C ILE A 47 -24.11 4.73 -22.22
N SER A 48 -23.04 5.51 -22.05
CA SER A 48 -23.15 6.96 -21.86
C SER A 48 -23.86 7.67 -23.03
N ALA A 49 -23.71 7.13 -24.24
CA ALA A 49 -24.38 7.64 -25.44
C ALA A 49 -25.83 7.15 -25.62
N ASN A 50 -26.30 6.19 -24.80
CA ASN A 50 -27.61 5.57 -24.94
C ASN A 50 -28.34 5.41 -23.61
N ALA A 51 -29.22 6.36 -23.31
CA ALA A 51 -30.02 6.38 -22.08
C ALA A 51 -31.01 5.21 -21.91
N THR A 52 -31.26 4.40 -22.95
CA THR A 52 -32.10 3.19 -22.85
C THR A 52 -31.35 1.97 -22.29
N ARG A 53 -30.03 2.09 -22.11
CA ARG A 53 -29.18 1.06 -21.52
C ARG A 53 -28.61 1.54 -20.19
N SER A 54 -28.28 0.61 -19.29
CA SER A 54 -27.70 0.90 -17.98
C SER A 54 -26.44 0.08 -17.70
N MET A 55 -25.55 0.63 -16.89
CA MET A 55 -24.34 -0.03 -16.40
C MET A 55 -24.26 0.06 -14.87
N ARG A 56 -24.10 -1.08 -14.22
CA ARG A 56 -23.67 -1.16 -12.81
C ARG A 56 -22.36 -1.92 -12.75
N LEU A 57 -21.30 -1.23 -12.34
CA LEU A 57 -19.96 -1.81 -12.20
C LEU A 57 -19.65 -2.09 -10.73
N TYR A 58 -19.30 -3.33 -10.42
CA TYR A 58 -18.80 -3.76 -9.12
C TYR A 58 -17.32 -4.09 -9.23
N THR A 59 -16.50 -3.35 -8.50
CA THR A 59 -15.04 -3.48 -8.59
C THR A 59 -14.33 -2.93 -7.35
N ALA A 60 -13.00 -2.81 -7.40
CA ALA A 60 -12.22 -2.17 -6.35
C ALA A 60 -10.88 -1.68 -6.88
N LEU A 61 -10.32 -0.66 -6.24
CA LEU A 61 -9.01 -0.10 -6.51
C LEU A 61 -8.89 0.22 -8.01
N SER A 62 -9.77 1.08 -8.51
CA SER A 62 -9.66 1.65 -9.86
C SER A 62 -8.39 2.49 -9.97
N LEU A 63 -7.36 1.93 -10.63
CA LEU A 63 -6.05 2.57 -10.75
C LEU A 63 -6.13 3.70 -11.78
N THR A 64 -5.85 4.92 -11.34
CA THR A 64 -5.74 6.09 -12.21
C THR A 64 -4.35 6.69 -12.11
N ARG A 65 -3.83 7.19 -13.23
CA ARG A 65 -2.56 7.92 -13.24
C ARG A 65 -2.67 9.16 -12.34
N PRO A 66 -1.62 9.48 -11.56
CA PRO A 66 -1.59 10.72 -10.78
C PRO A 66 -1.83 11.95 -11.65
N GLN A 67 -2.65 12.88 -11.18
CA GLN A 67 -2.85 14.18 -11.84
C GLN A 67 -2.02 15.25 -11.13
N ALA A 68 -1.24 16.01 -11.90
CA ALA A 68 -0.39 17.06 -11.35
C ALA A 68 -1.15 18.39 -11.26
N SER A 69 -1.07 19.08 -10.12
CA SER A 69 -1.64 20.43 -10.01
C SER A 69 -0.85 21.43 -10.87
N PRO A 70 -1.51 22.46 -11.44
CA PRO A 70 -0.83 23.47 -12.26
C PRO A 70 0.36 24.13 -11.57
N GLY A 71 1.38 24.50 -12.36
CA GLY A 71 2.57 25.21 -11.89
C GLY A 71 3.77 24.29 -11.65
N LEU A 72 4.47 24.46 -10.51
CA LEU A 72 5.70 23.69 -10.24
C LEU A 72 5.45 22.18 -10.13
N GLU A 73 4.32 21.75 -9.58
CA GLU A 73 3.99 20.32 -9.47
C GLU A 73 3.82 19.69 -10.85
N GLN A 74 3.05 20.32 -11.75
CA GLN A 74 2.93 19.90 -13.15
C GLN A 74 4.27 19.86 -13.89
N ARG A 75 5.09 20.92 -13.78
CA ARG A 75 6.41 20.98 -14.43
C ARG A 75 7.34 19.85 -13.98
N PHE A 76 7.24 19.44 -12.72
CA PHE A 76 7.98 18.32 -12.18
C PHE A 76 7.41 16.97 -12.62
N LEU A 77 6.13 16.75 -12.34
CA LEU A 77 5.50 15.44 -12.40
C LEU A 77 5.12 15.02 -13.83
N GLN A 78 4.69 15.95 -14.70
CA GLN A 78 4.17 15.61 -16.03
C GLN A 78 5.18 14.84 -16.91
N PRO A 79 6.45 15.26 -17.07
CA PRO A 79 7.40 14.52 -17.90
C PRO A 79 7.79 13.17 -17.27
N PHE A 80 7.71 13.05 -15.94
CA PHE A 80 7.89 11.77 -15.26
C PHE A 80 6.72 10.82 -15.57
N LEU A 81 5.47 11.29 -15.48
CA LEU A 81 4.29 10.49 -15.76
C LEU A 81 4.27 9.99 -17.21
N GLU A 82 4.61 10.87 -18.18
CA GLU A 82 4.70 10.52 -19.60
C GLU A 82 5.75 9.43 -19.84
N ARG A 83 6.92 9.54 -19.20
CA ARG A 83 8.00 8.54 -19.30
C ARG A 83 7.66 7.22 -18.60
N HIS A 84 6.98 7.27 -17.45
CA HIS A 84 6.72 6.10 -16.61
C HIS A 84 5.52 5.28 -17.11
N PHE A 85 4.40 5.95 -17.39
CA PHE A 85 3.17 5.29 -17.86
C PHE A 85 3.14 5.14 -19.38
N GLY A 86 3.75 6.06 -20.13
CA GLY A 86 3.70 6.07 -21.59
C GLY A 86 2.51 6.86 -22.14
N ALA A 87 2.61 7.27 -23.40
CA ALA A 87 1.56 8.02 -24.09
C ALA A 87 0.30 7.18 -24.34
N ASP A 88 0.47 5.87 -24.54
CA ASP A 88 -0.62 4.93 -24.85
C ASP A 88 -1.31 4.39 -23.58
N ALA A 89 -0.93 4.84 -22.39
CA ALA A 89 -1.57 4.41 -21.16
C ALA A 89 -3.04 4.88 -21.10
N VAL A 90 -3.92 3.94 -20.74
CA VAL A 90 -5.36 4.15 -20.68
C VAL A 90 -5.84 4.12 -19.23
N ASP A 91 -6.49 5.20 -18.79
CA ASP A 91 -7.20 5.25 -17.51
C ASP A 91 -8.65 4.73 -17.66
N PRO A 92 -9.24 4.18 -16.60
CA PRO A 92 -10.67 3.87 -16.58
C PRO A 92 -11.50 5.17 -16.58
N GLN A 93 -12.23 5.42 -17.66
CA GLN A 93 -12.97 6.67 -17.86
C GLN A 93 -14.07 6.85 -16.81
N TYR A 94 -14.75 5.77 -16.42
CA TYR A 94 -15.76 5.81 -15.35
C TYR A 94 -15.16 6.33 -14.04
N ALA A 95 -13.91 5.99 -13.71
CA ALA A 95 -13.28 6.42 -12.47
C ALA A 95 -12.90 7.90 -12.51
N LEU A 96 -12.44 8.40 -13.68
CA LEU A 96 -12.17 9.82 -13.89
C LEU A 96 -13.45 10.68 -13.78
N ASP A 97 -14.58 10.15 -14.26
CA ASP A 97 -15.86 10.85 -14.18
C ASP A 97 -16.45 10.73 -12.77
N GLN A 98 -16.34 9.58 -12.11
CA GLN A 98 -16.73 9.40 -10.71
C GLN A 98 -15.97 10.35 -9.78
N ALA A 99 -14.65 10.48 -9.93
CA ALA A 99 -13.83 11.40 -9.14
C ALA A 99 -14.28 12.87 -9.24
N ARG A 100 -14.97 13.24 -10.33
CA ARG A 100 -15.46 14.59 -10.61
C ARG A 100 -16.98 14.73 -10.45
N ASP A 101 -17.66 13.70 -9.92
CA ASP A 101 -19.12 13.61 -9.84
C ASP A 101 -19.83 13.85 -11.19
N ALA A 102 -19.25 13.29 -12.25
CA ALA A 102 -19.69 13.45 -13.64
C ALA A 102 -20.19 12.14 -14.28
N LEU A 103 -20.48 11.11 -13.48
CA LEU A 103 -21.07 9.87 -14.00
C LEU A 103 -22.44 10.15 -14.66
N PRO A 104 -22.72 9.57 -15.84
CA PRO A 104 -24.04 9.62 -16.45
C PRO A 104 -25.11 9.02 -15.55
N ALA A 105 -26.35 9.50 -15.67
CA ALA A 105 -27.47 9.03 -14.82
C ALA A 105 -27.81 7.54 -14.98
N ASN A 106 -27.39 6.91 -16.07
CA ASN A 106 -27.56 5.49 -16.36
C ASN A 106 -26.32 4.63 -16.03
N VAL A 107 -25.32 5.20 -15.33
CA VAL A 107 -24.12 4.48 -14.88
C VAL A 107 -23.97 4.59 -13.37
N GLU A 108 -23.81 3.44 -12.71
CA GLU A 108 -23.43 3.36 -11.30
C GLU A 108 -22.12 2.57 -11.15
N VAL A 109 -21.26 3.06 -10.27
CA VAL A 109 -19.98 2.43 -9.93
C VAL A 109 -19.97 2.17 -8.43
N HIS A 110 -19.81 0.91 -8.06
CA HIS A 110 -19.78 0.40 -6.71
C HIS A 110 -18.38 -0.16 -6.45
N GLU A 111 -17.64 0.48 -5.53
CA GLU A 111 -16.30 0.04 -5.15
C GLU A 111 -16.26 -0.38 -3.68
N PHE A 112 -15.60 -1.50 -3.40
CA PHE A 112 -15.38 -1.99 -2.02
C PHE A 112 -13.99 -1.63 -1.46
N TYR A 113 -13.13 -1.03 -2.29
CA TYR A 113 -11.85 -0.46 -1.89
C TYR A 113 -11.50 0.70 -2.82
N LEU A 114 -11.20 1.88 -2.30
CA LEU A 114 -10.86 3.06 -3.10
C LEU A 114 -9.35 3.30 -3.13
N GLN A 115 -8.84 3.91 -4.21
CA GLN A 115 -7.48 4.44 -4.22
C GLN A 115 -7.34 5.53 -3.14
N SER A 116 -6.38 5.36 -2.23
CA SER A 116 -6.28 6.16 -1.00
C SER A 116 -6.34 7.67 -1.22
N GLY A 117 -7.39 8.30 -0.69
CA GLY A 117 -7.63 9.74 -0.74
C GLY A 117 -8.14 10.27 -2.08
N ALA A 118 -8.12 9.48 -3.15
CA ALA A 118 -8.47 9.92 -4.50
C ALA A 118 -9.96 10.30 -4.63
N MET A 119 -10.83 9.63 -3.87
CA MET A 119 -12.29 9.75 -3.95
C MET A 119 -12.92 10.50 -2.77
N LEU A 120 -12.12 11.18 -1.93
CA LEU A 120 -12.62 11.88 -0.73
C LEU A 120 -13.58 13.03 -1.04
N HIS A 121 -13.53 13.58 -2.25
CA HIS A 121 -14.37 14.70 -2.68
C HIS A 121 -15.43 14.30 -3.72
N SER A 122 -15.56 13.01 -4.02
CA SER A 122 -16.58 12.48 -4.93
C SER A 122 -17.81 12.04 -4.14
N GLY A 123 -18.90 12.80 -4.22
CA GLY A 123 -20.15 12.43 -3.56
C GLY A 123 -20.71 11.10 -4.06
N SER A 124 -20.54 10.79 -5.35
CA SER A 124 -20.96 9.52 -5.95
C SER A 124 -20.16 8.34 -5.41
N ALA A 125 -18.83 8.42 -5.35
CA ALA A 125 -18.00 7.37 -4.77
C ALA A 125 -18.30 7.14 -3.29
N GLN A 126 -18.48 8.22 -2.52
CA GLN A 126 -18.79 8.11 -1.08
C GLN A 126 -20.16 7.46 -0.83
N ARG A 127 -21.17 7.74 -1.66
CA ARG A 127 -22.51 7.12 -1.53
C ARG A 127 -22.56 5.67 -1.98
N SER A 128 -21.77 5.30 -2.98
CA SER A 128 -21.77 3.96 -3.58
C SER A 128 -20.64 3.06 -3.05
N TYR A 129 -19.89 3.51 -2.03
CA TYR A 129 -18.88 2.69 -1.38
C TYR A 129 -19.51 1.51 -0.63
N ILE A 130 -18.93 0.32 -0.81
CA ILE A 130 -19.37 -0.90 -0.14
C ILE A 130 -18.35 -1.28 0.93
N SER A 131 -18.73 -1.17 2.22
CA SER A 131 -17.86 -1.57 3.33
C SER A 131 -17.90 -3.09 3.55
N GLN A 132 -16.89 -3.80 3.05
CA GLN A 132 -16.80 -5.26 3.13
C GLN A 132 -15.34 -5.74 3.25
N ASN A 133 -15.15 -6.88 3.92
CA ASN A 133 -13.91 -7.65 3.88
C ASN A 133 -13.81 -8.38 2.52
N TYR A 134 -12.60 -8.54 1.97
CA TYR A 134 -12.43 -9.21 0.67
C TYR A 134 -13.00 -10.63 0.63
N THR A 135 -12.91 -11.39 1.73
CA THR A 135 -13.46 -12.75 1.81
C THR A 135 -14.99 -12.81 1.70
N HIS A 136 -15.69 -11.68 1.80
CA HIS A 136 -17.15 -11.60 1.68
C HIS A 136 -17.62 -11.06 0.33
N VAL A 137 -16.74 -10.41 -0.44
CA VAL A 137 -17.11 -9.76 -1.71
C VAL A 137 -17.74 -10.77 -2.67
N ALA A 138 -17.15 -11.95 -2.85
CA ALA A 138 -17.68 -12.96 -3.75
C ALA A 138 -19.12 -13.38 -3.40
N ARG A 139 -19.45 -13.55 -2.10
CA ARG A 139 -20.82 -13.83 -1.63
C ARG A 139 -21.77 -12.68 -2.00
N ASP A 140 -21.31 -11.45 -1.81
CA ASP A 140 -22.14 -10.27 -2.02
C ASP A 140 -22.32 -9.95 -3.51
N LEU A 141 -21.36 -10.31 -4.37
CA LEU A 141 -21.53 -10.26 -5.83
C LEU A 141 -22.60 -11.23 -6.33
N VAL A 142 -22.71 -12.42 -5.75
CA VAL A 142 -23.76 -13.40 -6.14
C VAL A 142 -25.16 -12.81 -5.98
N VAL A 143 -25.41 -11.98 -4.95
CA VAL A 143 -26.73 -11.37 -4.77
C VAL A 143 -27.03 -10.23 -5.73
N GLN A 144 -26.01 -9.69 -6.42
CA GLN A 144 -26.18 -8.60 -7.39
C GLN A 144 -26.58 -9.07 -8.80
N ASP A 145 -26.75 -10.37 -9.02
CA ASP A 145 -27.13 -10.95 -10.32
C ASP A 145 -26.24 -10.47 -11.48
N ILE A 146 -24.92 -10.43 -11.21
CA ILE A 146 -23.89 -10.11 -12.20
C ILE A 146 -24.12 -10.95 -13.47
N ASN A 147 -24.19 -10.30 -14.62
CA ASN A 147 -24.40 -10.95 -15.91
C ASN A 147 -23.17 -10.86 -16.83
N LEU A 148 -22.17 -10.06 -16.46
CA LEU A 148 -20.92 -9.91 -17.19
C LEU A 148 -19.74 -9.89 -16.23
N LEU A 149 -18.76 -10.75 -16.46
CA LEU A 149 -17.44 -10.74 -15.81
C LEU A 149 -16.39 -10.45 -16.88
N VAL A 150 -15.58 -9.41 -16.69
CA VAL A 150 -14.48 -9.07 -17.60
C VAL A 150 -13.16 -9.08 -16.86
N GLN A 151 -12.12 -9.70 -17.43
CA GLN A 151 -10.84 -9.85 -16.75
C GLN A 151 -9.68 -9.87 -17.75
N LEU A 152 -8.58 -9.18 -17.42
CA LEU A 152 -7.30 -9.38 -18.10
C LEU A 152 -6.72 -10.75 -17.75
N VAL A 153 -6.21 -11.45 -18.76
CA VAL A 153 -5.59 -12.77 -18.61
C VAL A 153 -4.31 -12.88 -19.43
N ALA A 154 -3.40 -13.73 -18.97
CA ALA A 154 -2.29 -14.22 -19.78
C ALA A 154 -2.74 -15.47 -20.54
N ARG A 155 -2.21 -15.69 -21.73
CA ARG A 155 -2.58 -16.83 -22.59
C ARG A 155 -1.35 -17.65 -22.93
N ARG A 156 -1.46 -18.98 -22.82
CA ARG A 156 -0.46 -19.94 -23.28
C ARG A 156 -1.13 -20.96 -24.19
N GLU A 157 -0.42 -21.34 -25.25
CA GLU A 157 -0.86 -22.38 -26.17
C GLU A 157 0.18 -23.49 -26.15
N GLY A 158 -0.27 -24.68 -25.80
CA GLY A 158 0.58 -25.87 -25.65
C GLY A 158 0.00 -27.08 -26.38
N PRO A 159 0.64 -28.25 -26.24
CA PRO A 159 0.18 -29.49 -26.87
C PRO A 159 -1.25 -29.89 -26.49
N ASP A 160 -1.66 -29.54 -25.26
CA ASP A 160 -2.98 -29.87 -24.71
C ASP A 160 -4.05 -28.81 -25.00
N GLY A 161 -3.70 -27.77 -25.76
CA GLY A 161 -4.61 -26.71 -26.20
C GLY A 161 -4.30 -25.33 -25.61
N VAL A 162 -5.33 -24.50 -25.54
CA VAL A 162 -5.24 -23.12 -25.04
C VAL A 162 -5.55 -23.09 -23.54
N HIS A 163 -4.68 -22.45 -22.77
CA HIS A 163 -4.85 -22.21 -21.35
C HIS A 163 -4.75 -20.71 -21.06
N TYR A 164 -5.49 -20.27 -20.06
CA TYR A 164 -5.43 -18.90 -19.56
C TYR A 164 -4.93 -18.91 -18.13
N SER A 165 -4.16 -17.88 -17.77
CA SER A 165 -3.84 -17.59 -16.39
C SER A 165 -4.54 -16.31 -15.95
N LEU A 166 -5.26 -16.40 -14.84
CA LEU A 166 -5.85 -15.25 -14.14
C LEU A 166 -4.78 -14.33 -13.54
N SER A 167 -3.51 -14.79 -13.51
CA SER A 167 -2.29 -14.03 -13.28
C SER A 167 -2.36 -13.11 -12.06
N CYS A 168 -2.57 -11.81 -12.30
CA CYS A 168 -2.59 -10.77 -11.29
C CYS A 168 -3.81 -10.81 -10.39
N ASN A 169 -4.89 -11.51 -10.76
CA ASN A 169 -6.16 -11.47 -10.05
C ASN A 169 -6.96 -12.79 -10.14
N PRO A 170 -6.45 -13.93 -9.64
CA PRO A 170 -7.33 -15.06 -9.29
C PRO A 170 -8.26 -14.72 -8.11
N ASP A 171 -7.81 -13.81 -7.23
CA ASP A 171 -8.51 -13.16 -6.11
C ASP A 171 -9.98 -13.54 -5.87
N LEU A 172 -10.92 -12.83 -6.48
CA LEU A 172 -12.35 -12.93 -6.27
C LEU A 172 -13.04 -13.72 -7.37
N THR A 173 -12.46 -13.78 -8.57
CA THR A 173 -13.06 -14.42 -9.73
C THR A 173 -13.36 -15.89 -9.48
N LEU A 174 -12.39 -16.64 -8.93
CA LEU A 174 -12.56 -18.06 -8.62
C LEU A 174 -13.66 -18.29 -7.58
N ASP A 175 -13.66 -17.50 -6.51
CA ASP A 175 -14.66 -17.59 -5.44
C ASP A 175 -16.06 -17.19 -5.92
N PHE A 176 -16.16 -16.13 -6.71
CA PHE A 176 -17.43 -15.61 -7.22
C PHE A 176 -18.11 -16.63 -8.14
N LEU A 177 -17.39 -17.23 -9.10
CA LEU A 177 -18.00 -18.22 -9.99
C LEU A 177 -18.37 -19.50 -9.25
N ARG A 178 -17.54 -19.96 -8.32
CA ARG A 178 -17.85 -21.11 -7.46
C ARG A 178 -19.12 -20.87 -6.63
N LEU A 179 -19.23 -19.72 -5.97
CA LEU A 179 -20.40 -19.39 -5.15
C LEU A 179 -21.65 -19.16 -6.00
N THR A 180 -21.52 -18.61 -7.21
CA THR A 180 -22.63 -18.49 -8.18
C THR A 180 -23.21 -19.86 -8.53
N GLN A 181 -22.34 -20.82 -8.82
CA GLN A 181 -22.74 -22.20 -9.10
C GLN A 181 -23.43 -22.86 -7.90
N LEU A 182 -22.85 -22.72 -6.69
CA LEU A 182 -23.43 -23.28 -5.47
C LEU A 182 -24.78 -22.67 -5.11
N ALA A 183 -25.00 -21.40 -5.44
CA ALA A 183 -26.28 -20.72 -5.26
C ALA A 183 -27.33 -21.10 -6.31
N GLY A 184 -26.99 -21.92 -7.32
CA GLY A 184 -27.89 -22.27 -8.42
C GLY A 184 -28.25 -21.08 -9.32
N LYS A 185 -27.42 -20.02 -9.31
CA LYS A 185 -27.64 -18.83 -10.15
C LYS A 185 -27.04 -19.01 -11.55
N PRO A 186 -27.57 -18.31 -12.57
CA PRO A 186 -26.96 -18.31 -13.89
C PRO A 186 -25.50 -17.84 -13.83
N ARG A 187 -24.62 -18.55 -14.54
CA ARG A 187 -23.23 -18.11 -14.74
C ARG A 187 -23.23 -16.82 -15.58
N PRO A 188 -22.47 -15.77 -15.19
CA PRO A 188 -22.31 -14.58 -16.02
C PRO A 188 -21.54 -14.92 -17.30
N MET A 189 -21.73 -14.10 -18.35
CA MET A 189 -20.85 -14.10 -19.52
C MET A 189 -19.44 -13.73 -19.05
N CYS A 190 -18.47 -14.61 -19.27
CA CYS A 190 -17.08 -14.44 -18.85
C CYS A 190 -16.21 -14.06 -20.05
N VAL A 191 -15.54 -12.91 -20.00
CA VAL A 191 -14.70 -12.39 -21.08
C VAL A 191 -13.22 -12.39 -20.67
N ALA A 192 -12.42 -13.15 -21.40
CA ALA A 192 -10.96 -13.13 -21.33
C ALA A 192 -10.43 -12.01 -22.23
N VAL A 193 -9.78 -11.01 -21.64
CA VAL A 193 -9.06 -9.98 -22.39
C VAL A 193 -7.57 -10.30 -22.31
N VAL A 194 -7.02 -10.82 -23.40
CA VAL A 194 -5.64 -11.30 -23.44
C VAL A 194 -4.69 -10.11 -23.47
N HIS A 195 -3.76 -10.06 -22.52
CA HIS A 195 -2.71 -9.04 -22.47
C HIS A 195 -1.33 -9.68 -22.68
N PRO A 196 -0.53 -9.24 -23.65
CA PRO A 196 0.74 -9.88 -23.99
C PRO A 196 1.81 -9.75 -22.89
N ASP A 197 1.84 -8.62 -22.18
CA ASP A 197 2.83 -8.37 -21.12
C ASP A 197 2.37 -8.83 -19.72
N LEU A 198 1.21 -9.49 -19.61
CA LEU A 198 0.72 -9.95 -18.30
C LEU A 198 1.41 -11.28 -17.95
N PRO A 199 2.08 -11.40 -16.78
CA PRO A 199 2.82 -12.60 -16.46
C PRO A 199 1.96 -13.85 -16.46
N TYR A 200 2.44 -14.93 -17.06
CA TYR A 200 1.74 -16.22 -16.97
C TYR A 200 2.13 -16.92 -15.68
N LEU A 201 1.14 -17.32 -14.86
CA LEU A 201 1.35 -18.05 -13.61
C LEU A 201 0.46 -19.29 -13.61
N GLY A 202 1.06 -20.46 -13.38
CA GLY A 202 0.37 -21.75 -13.34
C GLY A 202 -0.40 -21.97 -12.03
N GLY A 203 -0.65 -23.25 -11.72
CA GLY A 203 -1.29 -23.64 -10.46
C GLY A 203 -2.74 -23.16 -10.35
N ASP A 204 -3.12 -22.60 -9.20
CA ASP A 204 -4.50 -22.16 -8.93
C ASP A 204 -4.95 -20.98 -9.83
N ALA A 205 -4.02 -20.25 -10.45
CA ALA A 205 -4.33 -19.18 -11.38
C ALA A 205 -4.65 -19.68 -12.80
N GLU A 206 -4.28 -20.91 -13.15
CA GLU A 206 -4.50 -21.46 -14.49
C GLU A 206 -5.90 -22.02 -14.64
N VAL A 207 -6.56 -21.67 -15.75
CA VAL A 207 -7.89 -22.15 -16.12
C VAL A 207 -7.90 -22.61 -17.57
N ALA A 208 -8.71 -23.63 -17.85
CA ALA A 208 -8.90 -24.14 -19.21
C ALA A 208 -9.60 -23.09 -20.11
N GLU A 209 -9.46 -23.24 -21.43
CA GLU A 209 -10.13 -22.36 -22.41
C GLU A 209 -11.63 -22.21 -22.14
N THR A 210 -12.31 -23.29 -21.74
CA THR A 210 -13.75 -23.32 -21.47
C THR A 210 -14.18 -22.50 -20.25
N TYR A 211 -13.24 -21.89 -19.53
CA TYR A 211 -13.55 -20.97 -18.43
C TYR A 211 -14.10 -19.64 -18.94
N PHE A 212 -13.84 -19.25 -20.18
CA PHE A 212 -14.36 -18.03 -20.77
C PHE A 212 -15.31 -18.33 -21.92
N ASP A 213 -16.26 -17.42 -22.13
CA ASP A 213 -17.25 -17.49 -23.21
C ASP A 213 -16.81 -16.67 -24.43
N VAL A 214 -16.01 -15.62 -24.19
CA VAL A 214 -15.51 -14.69 -25.21
C VAL A 214 -14.02 -14.43 -24.98
N GLU A 215 -13.22 -14.45 -26.05
CA GLU A 215 -11.83 -14.00 -26.05
C GLU A 215 -11.71 -12.67 -26.82
N LEU A 216 -11.14 -11.66 -26.18
CA LEU A 216 -10.70 -10.41 -26.83
C LEU A 216 -9.17 -10.37 -26.85
N ARG A 217 -8.61 -10.26 -28.05
CA ARG A 217 -7.16 -10.16 -28.28
C ARG A 217 -6.87 -8.94 -29.17
N PRO A 218 -6.78 -7.74 -28.58
CA PRO A 218 -6.49 -6.54 -29.33
C PRO A 218 -5.12 -6.65 -30.02
N PRO A 219 -4.95 -6.09 -31.24
CA PRO A 219 -3.65 -6.11 -31.92
C PRO A 219 -2.58 -5.27 -31.19
N HIS A 220 -3.01 -4.32 -30.37
CA HIS A 220 -2.17 -3.49 -29.52
C HIS A 220 -2.81 -3.39 -28.13
N SER A 221 -1.99 -3.44 -27.09
CA SER A 221 -2.44 -3.30 -25.70
C SER A 221 -1.67 -2.17 -25.02
N PRO A 222 -2.34 -1.34 -24.20
CA PRO A 222 -1.67 -0.31 -23.43
C PRO A 222 -0.69 -0.95 -22.44
N PRO A 223 0.39 -0.25 -22.03
CA PRO A 223 1.32 -0.79 -21.05
C PRO A 223 0.61 -1.08 -19.72
N LEU A 224 0.99 -2.18 -19.07
CA LEU A 224 0.49 -2.50 -17.73
C LEU A 224 0.78 -1.36 -16.75
N PHE A 225 -0.19 -1.09 -15.89
CA PHE A 225 -0.03 -0.10 -14.83
C PHE A 225 1.07 -0.57 -13.87
N ALA A 226 2.08 0.28 -13.67
CA ALA A 226 3.19 0.02 -12.77
C ALA A 226 3.29 1.12 -11.72
N LEU A 227 3.48 0.74 -10.46
CA LEU A 227 3.65 1.70 -9.37
C LEU A 227 5.06 2.33 -9.44
N PRO A 228 5.16 3.66 -9.31
CA PRO A 228 6.46 4.32 -9.20
C PRO A 228 7.06 4.06 -7.82
N ARG A 229 8.38 3.92 -7.75
CA ARG A 229 9.10 3.75 -6.47
C ARG A 229 9.07 5.04 -5.66
N ALA A 230 8.67 4.93 -4.40
CA ALA A 230 8.59 6.05 -3.48
C ALA A 230 9.85 6.15 -2.59
N PRO A 231 10.25 7.36 -2.16
CA PRO A 231 11.32 7.52 -1.17
C PRO A 231 10.90 6.99 0.20
N VAL A 232 11.87 6.47 0.96
CA VAL A 232 11.70 5.99 2.33
C VAL A 232 12.28 6.98 3.33
N GLY A 233 11.39 7.56 4.13
CA GLY A 233 11.71 8.49 5.19
C GLY A 233 12.34 7.82 6.42
N LEU A 234 12.88 8.63 7.33
CA LEU A 234 13.51 8.12 8.55
C LEU A 234 12.49 7.55 9.55
N ALA A 235 11.26 8.07 9.56
CA ALA A 235 10.18 7.53 10.38
C ALA A 235 9.80 6.12 9.91
N GLU A 236 9.66 5.95 8.60
CA GLU A 236 9.40 4.65 7.98
C GLU A 236 10.56 3.68 8.26
N TYR A 237 11.82 4.11 8.17
CA TYR A 237 12.96 3.27 8.54
C TYR A 237 12.94 2.82 10.00
N ALA A 238 12.58 3.69 10.94
CA ALA A 238 12.47 3.30 12.34
C ALA A 238 11.38 2.25 12.56
N LEU A 239 10.20 2.48 11.97
CA LEU A 239 9.11 1.50 11.92
C LEU A 239 9.58 0.15 11.36
N GLY A 240 10.26 0.16 10.21
CA GLY A 240 10.79 -1.04 9.56
C GLY A 240 11.85 -1.77 10.41
N LEU A 241 12.72 -1.04 11.10
CA LEU A 241 13.72 -1.62 12.01
C LEU A 241 13.06 -2.32 13.20
N HIS A 242 12.11 -1.67 13.88
CA HIS A 242 11.33 -2.30 14.95
C HIS A 242 10.56 -3.53 14.46
N ALA A 243 9.84 -3.39 13.35
CA ALA A 243 9.04 -4.45 12.75
C ALA A 243 9.90 -5.67 12.35
N SER A 244 11.07 -5.44 11.75
CA SER A 244 11.96 -6.52 11.29
C SER A 244 12.49 -7.42 12.42
N ALA A 245 12.54 -6.91 13.66
CA ALA A 245 12.95 -7.67 14.83
C ALA A 245 11.89 -8.69 15.28
N LEU A 246 10.62 -8.49 14.89
CA LEU A 246 9.51 -9.41 15.18
C LEU A 246 9.42 -10.58 14.20
N VAL A 247 10.13 -10.51 13.07
CA VAL A 247 10.08 -11.57 12.05
C VAL A 247 10.93 -12.76 12.49
N LYS A 248 10.29 -13.92 12.59
CA LYS A 248 10.92 -15.17 13.04
C LYS A 248 11.47 -15.95 11.85
N ASP A 249 12.68 -16.49 11.98
CA ASP A 249 13.22 -17.40 10.96
C ASP A 249 12.39 -18.69 10.89
N GLY A 250 12.22 -19.22 9.67
CA GLY A 250 11.30 -20.34 9.41
C GLY A 250 9.82 -19.97 9.49
N GLY A 251 9.48 -18.69 9.66
CA GLY A 251 8.12 -18.19 9.83
C GLY A 251 7.37 -17.92 8.51
N CYS A 252 6.20 -17.30 8.65
CA CYS A 252 5.35 -16.84 7.55
C CYS A 252 5.26 -15.30 7.57
N LEU A 253 5.24 -14.68 6.38
CA LEU A 253 5.21 -13.23 6.23
C LEU A 253 4.03 -12.79 5.35
N GLN A 254 3.26 -11.82 5.86
CA GLN A 254 2.35 -10.99 5.06
C GLN A 254 2.76 -9.52 5.24
N ILE A 255 2.87 -8.81 4.13
CA ILE A 255 3.17 -7.37 4.10
C ILE A 255 2.29 -6.71 3.03
N GLY A 256 1.91 -5.45 3.25
CA GLY A 256 1.22 -4.62 2.26
C GLY A 256 2.19 -3.90 1.32
N ILE A 257 1.78 -2.77 0.75
CA ILE A 257 2.59 -1.90 -0.12
C ILE A 257 2.99 -0.57 0.51
N GLY A 258 3.90 0.14 -0.15
CA GLY A 258 4.30 1.50 0.15
C GLY A 258 5.55 1.60 1.02
N ALA A 259 5.92 2.83 1.35
CA ALA A 259 7.21 3.14 1.98
C ALA A 259 7.44 2.41 3.32
N LEU A 260 6.38 2.08 4.07
CA LEU A 260 6.49 1.31 5.32
C LEU A 260 6.88 -0.15 5.05
N SER A 261 6.28 -0.79 4.06
CA SER A 261 6.67 -2.13 3.63
C SER A 261 8.08 -2.14 3.06
N ASP A 262 8.44 -1.14 2.25
CA ASP A 262 9.80 -1.01 1.70
C ASP A 262 10.85 -0.86 2.80
N ALA A 263 10.52 -0.09 3.85
CA ALA A 263 11.38 0.04 5.03
C ALA A 263 11.55 -1.28 5.79
N LEU A 264 10.47 -2.04 5.99
CA LEU A 264 10.54 -3.38 6.59
C LEU A 264 11.40 -4.33 5.75
N VAL A 265 11.18 -4.39 4.44
CA VAL A 265 11.96 -5.23 3.52
C VAL A 265 13.44 -4.84 3.56
N LYS A 266 13.75 -3.53 3.51
CA LYS A 266 15.14 -3.05 3.61
C LYS A 266 15.75 -3.40 4.96
N ALA A 267 15.01 -3.31 6.06
CA ALA A 267 15.48 -3.70 7.38
C ALA A 267 15.75 -5.21 7.48
N LEU A 268 14.90 -6.06 6.88
CA LEU A 268 15.12 -7.51 6.80
C LEU A 268 16.35 -7.86 5.95
N LEU A 269 16.54 -7.19 4.82
CA LEU A 269 17.76 -7.34 4.00
C LEU A 269 19.00 -6.88 4.76
N LEU A 270 18.92 -5.78 5.52
CA LEU A 270 20.02 -5.33 6.36
C LEU A 270 20.32 -6.35 7.47
N ARG A 271 19.29 -6.91 8.11
CA ARG A 271 19.43 -7.98 9.10
C ARG A 271 20.13 -9.22 8.51
N GLN A 272 19.85 -9.55 7.25
CA GLN A 272 20.46 -10.68 6.54
C GLN A 272 21.90 -10.42 6.11
N GLN A 273 22.15 -9.27 5.48
CA GLN A 273 23.41 -8.98 4.78
C GLN A 273 24.44 -8.27 5.66
N ASN A 274 23.98 -7.46 6.62
CA ASN A 274 24.84 -6.71 7.54
C ASN A 274 24.19 -6.60 8.93
N ASN A 275 24.05 -7.77 9.58
CA ASN A 275 23.36 -7.91 10.86
C ASN A 275 23.91 -6.96 11.95
N ILE A 276 25.21 -6.67 11.92
CA ILE A 276 25.86 -5.75 12.86
C ILE A 276 25.27 -4.34 12.73
N GLN A 277 25.18 -3.80 11.51
CA GLN A 277 24.61 -2.47 11.29
C GLN A 277 23.12 -2.42 11.62
N TRP A 278 22.37 -3.48 11.29
CA TRP A 278 20.97 -3.61 11.68
C TRP A 278 20.79 -3.54 13.20
N ARG A 279 21.55 -4.34 13.98
CA ARG A 279 21.48 -4.31 15.46
C ARG A 279 21.88 -2.95 16.02
N ARG A 280 22.93 -2.32 15.48
CA ARG A 280 23.36 -0.98 15.92
C ARG A 280 22.27 0.07 15.68
N ALA A 281 21.58 0.03 14.54
CA ALA A 281 20.46 0.92 14.27
C ALA A 281 19.29 0.68 15.24
N LEU A 282 18.99 -0.59 15.55
CA LEU A 282 17.94 -0.96 16.48
C LEU A 282 18.24 -0.49 17.93
N VAL A 283 19.47 -0.68 18.42
CA VAL A 283 19.90 -0.18 19.74
C VAL A 283 19.90 1.35 19.79
N ALA A 284 20.26 2.02 18.69
CA ALA A 284 20.23 3.47 18.64
C ALA A 284 18.80 4.03 18.76
N LEU A 285 17.80 3.35 18.18
CA LEU A 285 16.39 3.73 18.27
C LEU A 285 15.77 3.42 19.63
N ASP A 286 16.14 2.28 20.22
CA ASP A 286 15.57 1.81 21.48
C ASP A 286 16.68 1.36 22.46
N PRO A 287 17.34 2.32 23.12
CA PRO A 287 18.39 2.04 24.09
C PRO A 287 17.89 1.30 25.33
N ALA A 288 16.59 1.40 25.64
CA ALA A 288 15.95 0.67 26.74
C ALA A 288 15.81 -0.83 26.43
N GLY A 289 15.92 -1.21 25.16
CA GLY A 289 15.96 -2.61 24.73
C GLY A 289 14.61 -3.30 24.72
N VAL A 290 13.49 -2.56 24.68
CA VAL A 290 12.13 -3.14 24.65
C VAL A 290 11.94 -4.04 23.42
N THR A 291 12.36 -3.55 22.27
CA THR A 291 12.32 -4.27 20.99
C THR A 291 13.26 -5.46 21.00
N HIS A 292 14.46 -5.30 21.58
CA HIS A 292 15.42 -6.39 21.72
C HIS A 292 14.89 -7.51 22.61
N ALA A 293 14.26 -7.16 23.73
CA ALA A 293 13.61 -8.10 24.62
C ALA A 293 12.50 -8.85 23.86
N LEU A 294 11.57 -8.11 23.24
CA LEU A 294 10.45 -8.69 22.49
C LEU A 294 10.90 -9.63 21.35
N ALA A 295 11.97 -9.27 20.63
CA ALA A 295 12.56 -10.11 19.60
C ALA A 295 13.07 -11.45 20.15
N GLY A 296 13.49 -11.51 21.42
CA GLY A 296 13.98 -12.74 22.06
C GLY A 296 12.94 -13.85 22.20
N TRP A 297 11.65 -13.51 22.29
CA TRP A 297 10.57 -14.52 22.42
C TRP A 297 9.53 -14.47 21.28
N GLN A 298 9.32 -13.31 20.63
CA GLN A 298 8.40 -13.19 19.49
C GLN A 298 9.10 -13.16 18.13
N GLY A 299 10.41 -12.96 18.03
CA GLY A 299 11.02 -12.63 16.74
C GLY A 299 12.37 -13.29 16.54
N GLY A 300 13.36 -12.49 16.17
CA GLY A 300 14.74 -12.94 16.09
C GLY A 300 15.72 -11.80 15.82
N LEU A 301 16.96 -12.01 16.24
CA LEU A 301 18.06 -11.06 16.05
C LEU A 301 19.14 -11.57 15.08
N ALA A 302 19.11 -12.85 14.73
CA ALA A 302 20.05 -13.48 13.81
C ALA A 302 19.60 -13.35 12.35
N PRO A 303 20.49 -13.47 11.36
CA PRO A 303 20.12 -13.71 9.96
C PRO A 303 19.17 -14.91 9.80
N PHE A 304 18.52 -15.00 8.64
CA PHE A 304 17.61 -16.07 8.27
C PHE A 304 18.38 -17.26 7.70
N GLU A 305 18.32 -18.40 8.39
CA GLU A 305 18.90 -19.65 7.94
C GLU A 305 17.87 -20.46 7.16
N ALA A 306 16.74 -20.77 7.80
CA ALA A 306 15.62 -21.48 7.18
C ALA A 306 14.92 -20.63 6.11
N GLY A 307 14.87 -19.31 6.30
CA GLY A 307 14.15 -18.39 5.45
C GLY A 307 12.66 -18.29 5.79
N LEU A 308 11.94 -17.53 4.98
CA LEU A 308 10.53 -17.22 5.15
C LEU A 308 9.70 -17.85 4.04
N TYR A 309 8.44 -18.14 4.38
CA TYR A 309 7.35 -18.40 3.46
C TYR A 309 6.48 -17.14 3.38
N GLY A 310 6.11 -16.72 2.18
CA GLY A 310 5.17 -15.62 1.97
C GLY A 310 3.75 -16.16 1.82
N ALA A 311 2.82 -15.66 2.62
CA ALA A 311 1.39 -15.85 2.39
C ALA A 311 0.73 -14.49 2.57
N SER A 312 0.54 -13.78 1.46
CA SER A 312 0.15 -12.38 1.46
C SER A 312 -1.02 -12.17 0.51
N GLU A 313 -1.99 -11.36 0.90
CA GLU A 313 -3.09 -10.99 0.01
C GLU A 313 -2.53 -10.39 -1.30
N MET A 314 -1.60 -9.45 -1.15
CA MET A 314 -0.95 -8.77 -2.26
C MET A 314 0.52 -9.20 -2.38
N VAL A 315 0.93 -9.56 -3.60
CA VAL A 315 2.33 -9.71 -3.99
C VAL A 315 2.84 -8.39 -4.58
N MET A 316 3.98 -7.93 -4.07
CA MET A 316 4.62 -6.65 -4.38
C MET A 316 6.14 -6.79 -4.42
N ASP A 317 6.84 -5.77 -4.93
CA ASP A 317 8.29 -5.71 -5.16
C ASP A 317 9.14 -6.20 -3.98
N GLY A 318 8.69 -5.96 -2.75
CA GLY A 318 9.35 -6.42 -1.54
C GLY A 318 9.61 -7.93 -1.50
N PHE A 319 8.67 -8.76 -1.98
CA PHE A 319 8.87 -10.21 -2.03
C PHE A 319 9.96 -10.61 -3.02
N MET A 320 10.02 -9.97 -4.19
CA MET A 320 11.12 -10.15 -5.14
C MET A 320 12.46 -9.80 -4.48
N HIS A 321 12.55 -8.67 -3.78
CA HIS A 321 13.79 -8.28 -3.09
C HIS A 321 14.16 -9.24 -1.96
N LEU A 322 13.20 -9.75 -1.18
CA LEU A 322 13.45 -10.76 -0.15
C LEU A 322 13.92 -12.08 -0.75
N GLN A 323 13.38 -12.50 -1.90
CA GLN A 323 13.80 -13.71 -2.60
C GLN A 323 15.24 -13.57 -3.11
N ARG A 324 15.56 -12.47 -3.81
CA ARG A 324 16.92 -12.15 -4.26
C ARG A 324 17.91 -12.01 -3.10
N GLY A 325 17.43 -11.58 -1.93
CA GLY A 325 18.21 -11.49 -0.69
C GLY A 325 18.43 -12.82 0.03
N GLY A 326 17.90 -13.94 -0.48
CA GLY A 326 18.01 -15.27 0.14
C GLY A 326 17.16 -15.44 1.40
N ILE A 327 16.16 -14.58 1.60
CA ILE A 327 15.25 -14.58 2.76
C ILE A 327 13.97 -15.35 2.43
N LEU A 328 13.31 -15.04 1.31
CA LEU A 328 12.09 -15.73 0.87
C LEU A 328 12.47 -16.99 0.10
N LYS A 329 12.50 -18.14 0.79
CA LYS A 329 12.97 -19.42 0.22
C LYS A 329 12.37 -20.66 0.90
N ARG A 330 11.64 -20.51 2.01
CA ARG A 330 11.01 -21.65 2.69
C ARG A 330 9.80 -22.09 1.85
N ARG A 331 9.90 -23.28 1.26
CA ARG A 331 8.81 -23.93 0.53
C ARG A 331 7.72 -24.40 1.49
N SER A 332 6.49 -24.37 0.98
CA SER A 332 5.27 -24.81 1.64
C SER A 332 4.49 -25.67 0.64
N TRP A 333 3.96 -26.81 1.07
CA TRP A 333 3.27 -27.74 0.16
C TRP A 333 1.77 -27.73 0.38
N ASP A 334 1.01 -27.80 -0.70
CA ASP A 334 -0.44 -27.98 -0.66
C ASP A 334 -0.86 -29.45 -0.47
N ASN A 335 -0.13 -30.12 0.42
CA ASN A 335 -0.38 -31.48 0.83
C ASN A 335 -0.07 -31.61 2.32
N LEU A 336 -1.09 -31.98 3.09
CA LEU A 336 -0.97 -32.05 4.55
C LEU A 336 0.12 -33.02 5.02
N ALA A 337 0.36 -34.12 4.31
CA ALA A 337 1.40 -35.07 4.69
C ALA A 337 2.80 -34.52 4.41
N LEU A 338 3.00 -33.90 3.24
CA LEU A 338 4.27 -33.26 2.88
C LEU A 338 4.58 -32.09 3.80
N GLU A 339 3.62 -31.20 4.06
CA GLU A 339 3.81 -30.05 4.93
C GLU A 339 4.13 -30.47 6.37
N ARG A 340 3.47 -31.53 6.89
CA ARG A 340 3.83 -32.10 8.20
C ARG A 340 5.24 -32.67 8.22
N ALA A 341 5.68 -33.34 7.15
CA ALA A 341 7.04 -33.84 7.04
C ALA A 341 8.06 -32.69 6.99
N ALA A 342 7.76 -31.63 6.22
CA ALA A 342 8.59 -30.43 6.12
C ALA A 342 8.68 -29.70 7.47
N ALA A 343 7.56 -29.51 8.16
CA ALA A 343 7.51 -28.90 9.49
C ALA A 343 8.30 -29.67 10.55
N ALA A 344 8.37 -31.00 10.41
CA ALA A 344 9.15 -31.86 11.30
C ALA A 344 10.63 -32.00 10.89
N GLY A 345 11.08 -31.34 9.81
CA GLY A 345 12.45 -31.50 9.29
C GLY A 345 12.73 -32.90 8.73
N ARG A 346 11.69 -33.64 8.34
CA ARG A 346 11.78 -35.03 7.83
C ARG A 346 11.56 -35.13 6.32
N LEU A 347 11.21 -34.03 5.65
CA LEU A 347 11.04 -34.01 4.22
C LEU A 347 12.41 -33.94 3.52
N ASN A 348 12.60 -34.72 2.47
CA ASN A 348 13.81 -34.63 1.65
C ASN A 348 13.88 -33.22 1.02
N PRO A 349 14.99 -32.47 1.14
CA PRO A 349 15.17 -31.17 0.49
C PRO A 349 14.91 -31.17 -1.02
N ASP A 350 15.13 -32.32 -1.69
CA ASP A 350 14.91 -32.47 -3.14
C ASP A 350 13.46 -32.84 -3.51
N THR A 351 12.54 -32.83 -2.54
CA THR A 351 11.11 -33.09 -2.82
C THR A 351 10.59 -32.01 -3.77
N PRO A 352 10.05 -32.37 -4.95
CA PRO A 352 9.58 -31.39 -5.91
C PRO A 352 8.33 -30.65 -5.42
N GLY A 353 8.07 -29.52 -6.07
CA GLY A 353 6.92 -28.68 -5.81
C GLY A 353 7.00 -27.87 -4.53
N GLY A 354 5.83 -27.39 -4.12
CA GLY A 354 5.69 -26.42 -3.04
C GLY A 354 6.15 -25.03 -3.47
N HIS A 355 5.63 -24.01 -2.81
CA HIS A 355 5.83 -22.61 -3.16
C HIS A 355 6.44 -21.87 -1.99
N TYR A 356 7.30 -20.91 -2.28
CA TYR A 356 7.83 -20.01 -1.25
C TYR A 356 6.99 -18.73 -1.11
N LEU A 357 6.09 -18.48 -2.06
CA LEU A 357 5.19 -17.33 -2.06
C LEU A 357 3.79 -17.71 -2.53
N ARG A 358 2.79 -17.37 -1.72
CA ARG A 358 1.37 -17.43 -2.06
C ARG A 358 0.76 -16.03 -2.06
N GLY A 359 0.04 -15.70 -3.13
CA GLY A 359 -0.64 -14.43 -3.35
C GLY A 359 -2.12 -14.59 -3.71
N ALA A 360 -2.92 -13.53 -3.55
CA ALA A 360 -4.28 -13.46 -4.13
C ALA A 360 -4.35 -12.49 -5.32
N PHE A 361 -3.60 -11.38 -5.24
CA PHE A 361 -3.37 -10.49 -6.38
C PHE A 361 -1.96 -9.89 -6.36
N PHE A 362 -1.50 -9.31 -7.48
CA PHE A 362 -0.24 -8.57 -7.51
C PHE A 362 -0.36 -7.20 -8.19
N LEU A 363 0.44 -6.25 -7.72
CA LEU A 363 0.62 -4.92 -8.31
C LEU A 363 1.96 -4.36 -7.81
N GLY A 364 2.76 -3.78 -8.71
CA GLY A 364 4.10 -3.32 -8.36
C GLY A 364 4.79 -2.62 -9.52
N SER A 365 6.12 -2.66 -9.55
CA SER A 365 6.89 -2.10 -10.66
C SER A 365 6.93 -3.03 -11.88
N ARG A 366 7.42 -2.52 -13.01
CA ARG A 366 7.72 -3.34 -14.20
C ARG A 366 8.78 -4.42 -13.91
N GLU A 367 9.66 -4.17 -12.95
CA GLU A 367 10.68 -5.13 -12.53
C GLU A 367 10.07 -6.33 -11.81
N LEU A 368 9.03 -6.10 -11.00
CA LEU A 368 8.26 -7.18 -10.38
C LEU A 368 7.64 -8.09 -11.44
N TYR A 369 7.02 -7.52 -12.48
CA TYR A 369 6.36 -8.30 -13.53
C TYR A 369 7.37 -9.15 -14.30
N ALA A 370 8.52 -8.56 -14.68
CA ALA A 370 9.60 -9.31 -15.31
C ALA A 370 10.20 -10.40 -14.40
N TRP A 371 10.25 -10.17 -13.09
CA TRP A 371 10.68 -11.19 -12.14
C TRP A 371 9.67 -12.33 -12.01
N LEU A 372 8.36 -12.06 -12.04
CA LEU A 372 7.33 -13.09 -12.06
C LEU A 372 7.49 -14.01 -13.29
N ASP A 373 7.64 -13.42 -14.48
CA ASP A 373 7.87 -14.18 -15.72
C ASP A 373 9.13 -15.03 -15.66
N ALA A 374 10.26 -14.44 -15.25
CA ALA A 374 11.52 -15.16 -15.14
C ALA A 374 11.47 -16.27 -14.09
N THR A 375 10.71 -16.06 -13.00
CA THR A 375 10.53 -17.05 -11.94
C THR A 375 9.68 -18.21 -12.42
N GLU A 376 8.54 -17.94 -13.07
CA GLU A 376 7.68 -19.01 -13.59
C GLU A 376 8.40 -19.88 -14.63
N ALA A 377 9.17 -19.26 -15.52
CA ALA A 377 9.96 -19.99 -16.51
C ALA A 377 11.05 -20.88 -15.89
N ALA A 378 11.62 -20.48 -14.76
CA ALA A 378 12.68 -21.21 -14.07
C ALA A 378 12.16 -22.26 -13.08
N ASP A 379 11.06 -21.97 -12.41
CA ASP A 379 10.48 -22.74 -11.31
C ASP A 379 8.97 -22.44 -11.22
N PRO A 380 8.13 -23.17 -11.98
CA PRO A 380 6.70 -22.88 -12.08
C PRO A 380 5.94 -23.09 -10.77
N ASP A 381 6.53 -23.83 -9.81
CA ASP A 381 5.95 -24.05 -8.48
C ASP A 381 6.36 -22.98 -7.46
N ALA A 382 7.26 -22.06 -7.81
CA ALA A 382 7.81 -21.06 -6.89
C ALA A 382 6.74 -20.17 -6.24
N ILE A 383 5.79 -19.74 -7.06
CA ILE A 383 4.80 -18.71 -6.75
C ILE A 383 3.43 -19.26 -7.11
N ASP A 384 2.54 -19.25 -6.12
CA ASP A 384 1.16 -19.66 -6.30
C ASP A 384 0.23 -18.45 -6.11
N MET A 385 -0.52 -18.12 -7.17
CA MET A 385 -1.56 -17.08 -7.11
C MET A 385 -2.92 -17.79 -7.05
N CYS A 386 -3.69 -17.53 -6.00
CA CYS A 386 -4.92 -18.29 -5.71
C CYS A 386 -6.08 -17.38 -5.27
N ALA A 387 -7.23 -17.96 -4.98
CA ALA A 387 -8.39 -17.20 -4.51
C ALA A 387 -8.14 -16.52 -3.16
N VAL A 388 -8.75 -15.36 -2.93
CA VAL A 388 -8.61 -14.59 -1.69
C VAL A 388 -9.10 -15.38 -0.47
N SER A 389 -10.08 -16.28 -0.63
CA SER A 389 -10.51 -17.17 0.45
C SER A 389 -9.43 -18.17 0.88
N ASN A 390 -8.48 -18.53 0.02
CA ASN A 390 -7.37 -19.38 0.43
C ASN A 390 -6.39 -18.57 1.30
N VAL A 391 -6.04 -17.36 0.87
CA VAL A 391 -5.03 -16.53 1.53
C VAL A 391 -5.54 -15.85 2.80
N ASN A 392 -6.68 -15.15 2.71
CA ASN A 392 -7.17 -14.28 3.78
C ASN A 392 -8.03 -15.04 4.81
N GLN A 393 -8.60 -16.18 4.45
CA GLN A 393 -9.39 -16.97 5.39
C GLN A 393 -8.54 -18.08 6.03
N LEU A 394 -8.70 -18.28 7.33
CA LEU A 394 -8.15 -19.44 8.03
C LEU A 394 -9.15 -20.59 8.09
N TYR A 395 -10.40 -20.28 8.46
CA TYR A 395 -11.46 -21.26 8.65
C TYR A 395 -11.95 -21.82 7.31
N GLY A 396 -12.13 -23.13 7.26
CA GLY A 396 -12.59 -23.83 6.06
C GLY A 396 -11.93 -25.20 5.92
N THR A 397 -12.06 -25.78 4.74
CA THR A 397 -11.53 -27.12 4.42
C THR A 397 -10.01 -27.18 4.44
N HIS A 398 -9.32 -26.06 4.21
CA HIS A 398 -7.85 -25.96 4.23
C HIS A 398 -7.26 -25.57 5.58
N GLN A 399 -8.07 -25.35 6.62
CA GLN A 399 -7.63 -24.81 7.91
C GLN A 399 -6.42 -25.55 8.50
N SER A 400 -6.48 -26.88 8.57
CA SER A 400 -5.39 -27.69 9.15
C SER A 400 -4.07 -27.52 8.40
N LEU A 401 -4.14 -27.36 7.08
CA LEU A 401 -2.98 -27.12 6.24
C LEU A 401 -2.46 -25.69 6.45
N ALA A 402 -3.34 -24.69 6.33
CA ALA A 402 -2.98 -23.29 6.51
C ALA A 402 -2.31 -23.01 7.87
N MET A 403 -2.77 -23.64 8.94
CA MET A 403 -2.15 -23.53 10.27
C MET A 403 -0.70 -24.01 10.30
N LEU A 404 -0.35 -25.07 9.55
CA LEU A 404 1.02 -25.58 9.47
C LEU A 404 1.91 -24.70 8.59
N GLN A 405 1.38 -24.28 7.44
CA GLN A 405 2.09 -23.43 6.48
C GLN A 405 2.42 -22.06 7.11
N ARG A 406 1.46 -21.48 7.86
CA ARG A 406 1.52 -20.14 8.47
C ARG A 406 2.11 -20.12 9.88
N ARG A 407 2.94 -21.09 10.24
CA ARG A 407 3.68 -21.09 11.51
C ARG A 407 4.54 -19.82 11.66
N GLY A 408 4.62 -19.28 12.87
CA GLY A 408 5.40 -18.10 13.20
C GLY A 408 4.99 -16.86 12.43
N ALA A 409 3.73 -16.77 12.00
CA ALA A 409 3.25 -15.74 11.08
C ALA A 409 3.34 -14.32 11.64
N ARG A 410 3.89 -13.39 10.86
CA ARG A 410 3.80 -11.95 11.13
C ARG A 410 3.01 -11.29 10.01
N PHE A 411 1.87 -10.72 10.39
CA PHE A 411 0.99 -10.03 9.46
C PHE A 411 1.10 -8.52 9.70
N PHE A 412 1.78 -7.83 8.79
CA PHE A 412 2.02 -6.39 8.88
C PHE A 412 1.03 -5.61 8.05
N ASN A 413 0.32 -4.68 8.69
CA ASN A 413 -0.61 -3.77 8.02
C ASN A 413 -0.38 -2.33 8.47
N THR A 414 -0.46 -1.40 7.53
CA THR A 414 -0.47 0.03 7.85
C THR A 414 -1.87 0.45 8.29
N CYS A 415 -1.97 1.33 9.28
CA CYS A 415 -3.22 1.97 9.67
C CYS A 415 -3.08 3.49 9.71
N MET A 416 -4.21 4.19 9.72
CA MET A 416 -4.22 5.66 9.78
C MET A 416 -3.99 6.13 11.21
N MET A 417 -4.71 5.56 12.17
CA MET A 417 -4.75 5.99 13.57
C MET A 417 -5.03 4.81 14.50
N ALA A 418 -4.66 4.98 15.77
CA ALA A 418 -5.02 4.08 16.86
C ALA A 418 -5.50 4.88 18.08
N THR A 419 -6.36 4.28 18.89
CA THR A 419 -6.76 4.84 20.18
C THR A 419 -5.82 4.36 21.29
N ALA A 420 -5.74 5.08 22.41
CA ALA A 420 -4.95 4.69 23.58
C ALA A 420 -5.40 3.35 24.19
N LEU A 421 -6.65 2.94 23.91
CA LEU A 421 -7.21 1.64 24.29
C LEU A 421 -6.92 0.52 23.27
N GLY A 422 -6.29 0.82 22.14
CA GLY A 422 -5.86 -0.15 21.14
C GLY A 422 -6.87 -0.48 20.03
N ALA A 423 -7.98 0.27 19.90
CA ALA A 423 -8.79 0.22 18.67
C ALA A 423 -8.08 0.95 17.53
N VAL A 424 -8.22 0.46 16.30
CA VAL A 424 -7.50 0.98 15.12
C VAL A 424 -8.46 1.40 14.01
N VAL A 425 -8.04 2.45 13.28
CA VAL A 425 -8.77 3.07 12.17
C VAL A 425 -7.87 3.09 10.94
N SER A 426 -8.38 2.59 9.81
CA SER A 426 -7.57 2.35 8.61
C SER A 426 -8.19 2.85 7.30
N ASP A 427 -9.50 3.08 7.25
CA ASP A 427 -10.22 3.29 5.99
C ASP A 427 -11.08 4.56 5.95
N THR A 428 -11.50 5.10 7.09
CA THR A 428 -12.46 6.22 7.17
C THR A 428 -12.00 7.36 8.08
N LEU A 429 -12.43 8.58 7.74
CA LEU A 429 -12.33 9.78 8.56
C LEU A 429 -13.46 9.81 9.61
N GLU A 430 -13.32 10.68 10.61
CA GLU A 430 -14.25 10.79 11.74
C GLU A 430 -15.67 11.15 11.29
N ASP A 431 -15.78 11.97 10.24
CA ASP A 431 -17.04 12.39 9.60
C ASP A 431 -17.65 11.31 8.68
N GLY A 432 -17.03 10.14 8.59
CA GLY A 432 -17.46 9.03 7.72
C GLY A 432 -16.87 9.07 6.32
N GLY A 433 -16.05 10.07 5.97
CA GLY A 433 -15.39 10.14 4.67
C GLY A 433 -14.46 8.93 4.43
N VAL A 434 -14.75 8.14 3.40
CA VAL A 434 -14.00 6.95 3.01
C VAL A 434 -12.71 7.38 2.31
N VAL A 435 -11.58 7.06 2.93
CA VAL A 435 -10.25 7.30 2.39
C VAL A 435 -9.84 6.18 1.44
N SER A 436 -10.12 4.93 1.79
CA SER A 436 -9.72 3.75 1.00
C SER A 436 -10.73 2.59 1.13
N GLY A 437 -10.43 1.58 1.95
CA GLY A 437 -11.34 0.49 2.29
C GLY A 437 -10.72 -0.48 3.30
N VAL A 438 -11.55 -1.35 3.87
CA VAL A 438 -11.12 -2.31 4.91
C VAL A 438 -10.13 -3.34 4.36
N GLY A 439 -10.35 -3.81 3.12
CA GLY A 439 -9.52 -4.82 2.46
C GLY A 439 -9.50 -6.14 3.24
N GLY A 440 -8.32 -6.78 3.32
CA GLY A 440 -8.10 -7.96 4.16
C GLY A 440 -7.54 -7.68 5.56
N GLN A 441 -7.42 -6.43 5.99
CA GLN A 441 -6.76 -6.11 7.27
C GLN A 441 -7.40 -6.85 8.45
N TYR A 442 -8.74 -6.82 8.54
CA TYR A 442 -9.48 -7.56 9.57
C TYR A 442 -9.20 -9.06 9.51
N ASN A 443 -9.14 -9.64 8.30
CA ASN A 443 -8.92 -11.07 8.11
C ASN A 443 -7.57 -11.52 8.70
N PHE A 444 -6.49 -10.80 8.42
CA PHE A 444 -5.17 -11.11 8.99
C PHE A 444 -5.08 -10.85 10.48
N VAL A 445 -5.74 -9.79 10.98
CA VAL A 445 -5.85 -9.55 12.42
C VAL A 445 -6.53 -10.74 13.10
N ALA A 446 -7.72 -11.12 12.66
CA ALA A 446 -8.46 -12.25 13.23
C ALA A 446 -7.64 -13.54 13.15
N MET A 447 -7.03 -13.83 12.00
CA MET A 447 -6.17 -15.00 11.81
C MET A 447 -4.99 -15.05 12.78
N ALA A 448 -4.37 -13.91 13.11
CA ALA A 448 -3.27 -13.87 14.08
C ALA A 448 -3.68 -14.19 15.52
N HIS A 449 -4.97 -14.04 15.87
CA HIS A 449 -5.47 -14.44 17.19
C HIS A 449 -5.76 -15.94 17.27
N GLU A 450 -6.04 -16.58 16.13
CA GLU A 450 -6.35 -18.02 16.05
C GLU A 450 -5.11 -18.89 15.87
N LEU A 451 -4.06 -18.37 15.22
CA LEU A 451 -2.81 -19.08 15.03
C LEU A 451 -1.93 -18.99 16.31
N PRO A 452 -1.49 -20.12 16.90
CA PRO A 452 -0.85 -20.14 18.22
C PRO A 452 0.39 -19.25 18.39
N ASP A 453 1.18 -19.07 17.33
CA ASP A 453 2.44 -18.31 17.35
C ASP A 453 2.46 -17.15 16.36
N ALA A 454 1.30 -16.75 15.86
CA ALA A 454 1.15 -15.60 14.97
C ALA A 454 0.93 -14.29 15.72
N ARG A 455 1.34 -13.18 15.11
CA ARG A 455 1.10 -11.83 15.60
C ARG A 455 0.62 -10.93 14.46
N SER A 456 -0.40 -10.13 14.76
CA SER A 456 -0.82 -8.99 13.97
C SER A 456 -0.02 -7.77 14.41
N VAL A 457 0.59 -7.09 13.44
CA VAL A 457 1.44 -5.92 13.67
C VAL A 457 0.91 -4.75 12.86
N LEU A 458 0.42 -3.73 13.55
CA LEU A 458 -0.16 -2.54 12.95
C LEU A 458 0.82 -1.38 13.03
N LEU A 459 1.12 -0.79 11.87
CA LEU A 459 2.13 0.24 11.68
C LEU A 459 1.45 1.59 11.44
N LEU A 460 1.84 2.61 12.19
CA LEU A 460 1.43 3.99 11.93
C LEU A 460 2.52 4.98 12.34
N ARG A 461 2.61 6.09 11.63
CA ARG A 461 3.40 7.24 12.11
C ARG A 461 2.75 7.78 13.37
N ALA A 462 3.52 8.23 14.36
CA ALA A 462 2.99 8.80 15.58
C ALA A 462 2.21 10.10 15.35
N THR A 463 2.53 10.84 14.27
CA THR A 463 1.88 12.11 13.92
C THR A 463 1.60 12.26 12.43
N ARG A 464 0.61 13.10 12.11
CA ARG A 464 0.25 13.52 10.74
C ARG A 464 0.17 15.04 10.64
N SER A 465 0.30 15.57 9.43
CA SER A 465 0.01 16.97 9.12
C SER A 465 -1.44 17.13 8.71
N SER A 466 -2.11 18.15 9.23
CA SER A 466 -3.47 18.57 8.87
C SER A 466 -3.50 20.06 8.55
N LYS A 467 -4.65 20.58 8.08
CA LYS A 467 -4.86 22.03 7.89
C LYS A 467 -4.67 22.83 9.20
N GLY A 468 -4.93 22.20 10.35
CA GLY A 468 -4.81 22.80 11.68
C GLY A 468 -3.41 22.71 12.28
N GLY A 469 -2.46 22.07 11.61
CA GLY A 469 -1.10 21.87 12.11
C GLY A 469 -0.75 20.39 12.23
N ILE A 470 0.04 20.03 13.23
CA ILE A 470 0.43 18.63 13.44
C ILE A 470 -0.52 18.01 14.45
N GLU A 471 -0.98 16.79 14.17
CA GLU A 471 -1.90 16.03 15.01
C GLU A 471 -1.31 14.66 15.37
N SER A 472 -1.65 14.14 16.55
CA SER A 472 -1.32 12.77 16.95
C SER A 472 -2.17 11.75 16.19
N ASN A 473 -1.55 10.65 15.78
CA ASN A 473 -2.25 9.47 15.28
C ASN A 473 -2.58 8.48 16.41
N ILE A 474 -2.03 8.67 17.61
CA ILE A 474 -2.49 8.01 18.83
C ILE A 474 -3.48 8.95 19.52
N ARG A 475 -4.76 8.57 19.48
CA ARG A 475 -5.89 9.37 19.94
C ARG A 475 -6.46 8.80 21.24
N TRP A 476 -7.17 9.60 22.01
CA TRP A 476 -7.99 9.04 23.09
C TRP A 476 -9.20 8.28 22.52
N SER A 477 -9.96 8.95 21.65
CA SER A 477 -11.12 8.40 20.94
C SER A 477 -11.12 8.80 19.46
N TYR A 478 -11.89 8.05 18.66
CA TYR A 478 -12.18 8.36 17.26
C TYR A 478 -13.57 7.80 16.90
N GLY A 479 -14.32 8.51 16.04
CA GLY A 479 -15.68 8.14 15.67
C GLY A 479 -15.83 6.83 14.86
N GLN A 480 -14.79 6.45 14.12
CA GLN A 480 -14.78 5.23 13.29
C GLN A 480 -13.84 4.16 13.85
N THR A 481 -14.04 2.90 13.48
CA THR A 481 -13.19 1.78 13.93
C THR A 481 -13.16 0.67 12.89
N THR A 482 -11.96 0.30 12.44
CA THR A 482 -11.72 -0.84 11.54
C THR A 482 -11.41 -2.09 12.34
N ILE A 483 -10.51 -2.00 13.33
CA ILE A 483 -10.14 -3.10 14.22
C ILE A 483 -10.56 -2.76 15.65
N PRO A 484 -11.54 -3.48 16.24
CA PRO A 484 -11.99 -3.21 17.60
C PRO A 484 -10.94 -3.61 18.63
N ARG A 485 -10.91 -2.91 19.78
CA ARG A 485 -9.87 -3.05 20.81
C ARG A 485 -9.69 -4.46 21.41
N HIS A 486 -10.70 -5.33 21.32
CA HIS A 486 -10.55 -6.71 21.81
C HIS A 486 -9.66 -7.57 20.90
N LEU A 487 -9.40 -7.11 19.66
CA LEU A 487 -8.44 -7.71 18.73
C LEU A 487 -7.07 -6.99 18.74
N ARG A 488 -6.83 -6.09 19.70
CA ARG A 488 -5.54 -5.39 19.81
C ARG A 488 -4.39 -6.37 19.97
N ASP A 489 -3.29 -6.08 19.29
CA ASP A 489 -2.10 -6.93 19.30
C ASP A 489 -0.83 -6.09 19.37
N ILE A 490 -0.04 -5.97 18.30
CA ILE A 490 1.15 -5.12 18.28
C ILE A 490 0.85 -3.83 17.52
N ILE A 491 1.20 -2.68 18.10
CA ILE A 491 1.21 -1.38 17.43
C ILE A 491 2.62 -0.82 17.45
N ILE A 492 3.11 -0.31 16.33
CA ILE A 492 4.46 0.25 16.20
C ILE A 492 4.36 1.67 15.63
N THR A 493 5.09 2.60 16.25
CA THR A 493 5.42 3.92 15.66
C THR A 493 6.92 4.03 15.41
N GLU A 494 7.36 5.16 14.86
CA GLU A 494 8.79 5.46 14.73
C GLU A 494 9.55 5.54 16.06
N TYR A 495 8.85 5.48 17.20
CA TYR A 495 9.43 5.58 18.54
C TYR A 495 9.51 4.24 19.29
N GLY A 496 8.87 3.17 18.80
CA GLY A 496 8.97 1.86 19.43
C GLY A 496 7.76 0.96 19.20
N ILE A 497 7.67 -0.08 20.04
CA ILE A 497 6.65 -1.13 19.96
C ILE A 497 5.77 -1.12 21.21
N ALA A 498 4.45 -1.11 21.02
CA ALA A 498 3.46 -1.41 22.03
C ALA A 498 2.89 -2.82 21.79
N ASP A 499 3.27 -3.78 22.63
CA ASP A 499 2.61 -5.09 22.72
C ASP A 499 1.38 -4.97 23.62
N LEU A 500 0.17 -5.22 23.09
CA LEU A 500 -1.11 -4.95 23.75
C LEU A 500 -1.95 -6.21 24.03
N ARG A 501 -1.59 -7.36 23.44
CA ARG A 501 -2.39 -8.58 23.51
C ARG A 501 -2.47 -9.06 24.97
N GLY A 502 -3.70 -9.30 25.45
CA GLY A 502 -3.95 -9.80 26.81
C GLY A 502 -3.72 -8.78 27.95
N LYS A 503 -3.28 -7.55 27.65
CA LYS A 503 -3.09 -6.50 28.66
C LYS A 503 -4.42 -5.95 29.18
N SER A 504 -4.42 -5.39 30.39
CA SER A 504 -5.50 -4.55 30.91
C SER A 504 -5.57 -3.20 30.18
N ASP A 505 -6.65 -2.42 30.39
CA ASP A 505 -6.77 -1.08 29.81
C ASP A 505 -5.64 -0.14 30.28
N SER A 506 -5.22 -0.20 31.55
CA SER A 506 -4.11 0.63 32.06
C SER A 506 -2.79 0.28 31.40
N GLU A 507 -2.42 -1.01 31.37
CA GLU A 507 -1.18 -1.47 30.75
C GLU A 507 -1.15 -1.20 29.23
N CYS A 508 -2.32 -1.23 28.58
CA CYS A 508 -2.46 -0.84 27.17
C CYS A 508 -2.18 0.66 26.99
N ILE A 509 -2.77 1.51 27.81
CA ILE A 509 -2.54 2.96 27.76
C ILE A 509 -1.07 3.29 28.00
N GLU A 510 -0.45 2.67 29.00
CA GLU A 510 0.98 2.85 29.29
C GLU A 510 1.85 2.46 28.08
N ALA A 511 1.57 1.32 27.45
CA ALA A 511 2.28 0.89 26.24
C ALA A 511 2.04 1.84 25.04
N MET A 512 0.83 2.36 24.87
CA MET A 512 0.52 3.33 23.80
C MET A 512 1.18 4.69 24.05
N LEU A 513 1.23 5.16 25.30
CA LEU A 513 1.97 6.36 25.69
C LEU A 513 3.47 6.20 25.39
N ALA A 514 4.03 5.01 25.60
CA ALA A 514 5.43 4.69 25.32
C ALA A 514 5.82 4.82 23.84
N ILE A 515 4.86 4.88 22.91
CA ILE A 515 5.11 5.04 21.47
C ILE A 515 4.48 6.33 20.91
N THR A 516 4.04 7.23 21.79
CA THR A 516 3.42 8.52 21.45
C THR A 516 4.47 9.62 21.28
N ASP A 517 4.23 10.53 20.32
CA ASP A 517 5.07 11.72 20.15
C ASP A 517 4.98 12.64 21.38
N ALA A 518 6.13 13.09 21.86
CA ALA A 518 6.29 13.84 23.11
C ALA A 518 5.47 15.15 23.14
N ARG A 519 5.05 15.70 22.00
CA ARG A 519 4.18 16.89 21.93
C ARG A 519 2.76 16.64 22.44
N PHE A 520 2.28 15.40 22.43
CA PHE A 520 0.91 15.03 22.78
C PHE A 520 0.80 14.17 24.04
N LEU A 521 1.95 13.75 24.59
CA LEU A 521 2.07 12.78 25.67
C LEU A 521 1.37 13.22 26.96
N ASP A 522 1.56 14.48 27.38
CA ASP A 522 0.96 15.02 28.61
C ASP A 522 -0.55 15.08 28.52
N ALA A 523 -1.08 15.58 27.40
CA ALA A 523 -2.51 15.72 27.20
C ALA A 523 -3.20 14.34 27.20
N LEU A 524 -2.64 13.36 26.48
CA LEU A 524 -3.18 12.01 26.41
C LEU A 524 -3.11 11.29 27.77
N CYS A 525 -2.03 11.46 28.52
CA CYS A 525 -1.89 10.92 29.88
C CYS A 525 -2.89 11.55 30.85
N ALA A 526 -3.06 12.88 30.81
CA ALA A 526 -4.03 13.59 31.64
C ALA A 526 -5.47 13.15 31.35
N GLU A 527 -5.81 12.97 30.08
CA GLU A 527 -7.12 12.46 29.65
C GLU A 527 -7.37 11.05 30.17
N ALA A 528 -6.38 10.14 30.05
CA ALA A 528 -6.47 8.78 30.59
C ALA A 528 -6.68 8.75 32.12
N LYS A 529 -5.99 9.62 32.87
CA LYS A 529 -6.18 9.77 34.32
C LYS A 529 -7.55 10.33 34.67
N ALA A 530 -8.01 11.35 33.94
CA ALA A 530 -9.32 11.97 34.16
C ALA A 530 -10.48 10.97 33.98
N HIS A 531 -10.32 9.98 33.09
CA HIS A 531 -11.26 8.89 32.89
C HIS A 531 -11.06 7.69 33.83
N GLY A 532 -10.13 7.76 34.80
CA GLY A 532 -9.83 6.67 35.73
C GLY A 532 -9.26 5.41 35.07
N LYS A 533 -8.69 5.56 33.86
CA LYS A 533 -8.13 4.46 33.08
C LYS A 533 -6.61 4.30 33.26
N LEU A 534 -5.97 5.27 33.90
CA LEU A 534 -4.56 5.26 34.26
C LEU A 534 -4.41 5.72 35.71
N ALA A 535 -3.44 5.14 36.43
CA ALA A 535 -3.20 5.48 37.84
C ALA A 535 -2.87 6.98 38.01
N ALA A 536 -3.42 7.60 39.06
CA ALA A 536 -3.26 9.04 39.29
C ALA A 536 -1.78 9.43 39.52
N ASP A 537 -1.01 8.53 40.12
CA ASP A 537 0.42 8.65 40.42
C ASP A 537 1.33 8.17 39.29
N PHE A 538 0.80 7.66 38.17
CA PHE A 538 1.62 7.28 37.02
C PHE A 538 2.47 8.46 36.54
N VAL A 539 3.78 8.26 36.44
CA VAL A 539 4.73 9.27 35.96
C VAL A 539 5.23 8.86 34.57
N ILE A 540 5.11 9.78 33.61
CA ILE A 540 5.69 9.61 32.28
C ILE A 540 7.22 9.52 32.40
N PRO A 541 7.87 8.44 31.95
CA PRO A 541 9.32 8.34 31.91
C PRO A 541 9.97 9.44 31.07
N ASP A 542 11.11 9.97 31.54
CA ASP A 542 11.85 11.04 30.85
C ASP A 542 12.34 10.62 29.46
N SER A 543 12.63 9.33 29.26
CA SER A 543 13.03 8.80 27.96
C SER A 543 11.97 9.05 26.89
N TRP A 544 10.68 8.99 27.25
CA TRP A 544 9.59 9.20 26.29
C TRP A 544 9.45 10.66 25.85
N ARG A 545 10.05 11.60 26.60
CA ARG A 545 10.13 13.02 26.22
C ARG A 545 11.02 13.25 25.01
N LEU A 546 11.88 12.29 24.67
CA LEU A 546 12.75 12.32 23.50
C LEU A 546 12.03 11.92 22.20
N HIS A 547 10.78 11.42 22.27
CA HIS A 547 10.00 11.00 21.11
C HIS A 547 9.59 12.21 20.24
N ARG A 548 10.54 12.71 19.45
CA ARG A 548 10.38 13.84 18.54
C ARG A 548 11.07 13.56 17.20
N PRO A 549 10.55 14.10 16.08
CA PRO A 549 11.17 13.90 14.77
C PRO A 549 12.63 14.39 14.70
N LEU A 550 12.99 15.43 15.46
CA LEU A 550 14.37 15.93 15.52
C LEU A 550 15.32 14.94 16.19
N HIS A 551 14.90 14.29 17.28
CA HIS A 551 15.71 13.28 17.95
C HIS A 551 15.92 12.09 17.01
N LEU A 552 14.84 11.60 16.40
CA LEU A 552 14.89 10.52 15.42
C LEU A 552 15.87 10.83 14.27
N ARG A 553 15.81 12.04 13.71
CA ARG A 553 16.74 12.47 12.65
C ARG A 553 18.20 12.43 13.11
N LYS A 554 18.49 12.90 14.33
CA LYS A 554 19.86 12.85 14.89
C LYS A 554 20.32 11.41 15.09
N THR A 555 19.45 10.56 15.64
CA THR A 555 19.73 9.14 15.90
C THR A 555 20.04 8.36 14.63
N LEU A 556 19.27 8.58 13.56
CA LEU A 556 19.44 7.85 12.29
C LEU A 556 20.37 8.53 11.27
N ALA A 557 20.79 9.77 11.50
CA ALA A 557 21.67 10.51 10.58
C ALA A 557 22.97 9.74 10.24
N PRO A 558 23.69 9.11 11.19
CA PRO A 558 24.90 8.36 10.86
C PRO A 558 24.62 7.23 9.87
N PHE A 559 23.51 6.50 10.02
CA PHE A 559 23.16 5.39 9.13
C PHE A 559 22.74 5.87 7.73
N ARG A 560 22.04 7.00 7.64
CA ARG A 560 21.70 7.66 6.36
C ARG A 560 22.96 8.12 5.64
N GLN A 561 23.88 8.79 6.33
CA GLN A 561 25.12 9.33 5.76
C GLN A 561 26.08 8.25 5.24
N HIS A 562 26.13 7.09 5.89
CA HIS A 562 26.95 5.95 5.47
C HIS A 562 26.22 5.03 4.46
N GLY A 563 25.07 5.44 3.91
CA GLY A 563 24.34 4.68 2.90
C GLY A 563 23.64 3.41 3.40
N VAL A 564 23.56 3.18 4.71
CA VAL A 564 22.90 2.01 5.31
C VAL A 564 21.38 2.09 5.13
N LEU A 565 20.83 3.29 5.33
CA LEU A 565 19.42 3.61 5.15
C LEU A 565 19.29 4.63 4.01
N PRO A 566 19.43 4.25 2.73
CA PRO A 566 19.34 5.19 1.59
C PRO A 566 17.91 5.72 1.41
N GLU A 567 17.71 6.82 0.69
CA GLU A 567 16.34 7.33 0.45
C GLU A 567 15.54 6.44 -0.50
N PHE A 568 16.21 5.85 -1.50
CA PHE A 568 15.64 4.91 -2.47
C PHE A 568 16.33 3.55 -2.34
N PRO A 569 15.92 2.68 -1.39
CA PRO A 569 16.60 1.41 -1.11
C PRO A 569 16.58 0.40 -2.26
N PHE A 570 15.65 0.56 -3.21
CA PHE A 570 15.43 -0.36 -4.33
C PHE A 570 15.53 0.35 -5.69
N GLY A 571 16.27 1.46 -5.75
CA GLY A 571 16.34 2.30 -6.94
C GLY A 571 15.22 3.33 -7.03
N SER A 572 15.28 4.18 -8.06
CA SER A 572 14.34 5.27 -8.28
C SER A 572 14.00 5.38 -9.75
N ASP A 573 12.73 5.69 -10.05
CA ASP A 573 12.28 5.99 -11.42
C ASP A 573 12.56 7.48 -11.79
N PHE A 574 12.92 8.29 -10.78
CA PHE A 574 13.35 9.67 -10.96
C PHE A 574 14.83 9.74 -11.39
N SER A 575 15.12 10.63 -12.35
CA SER A 575 16.48 11.03 -12.69
C SER A 575 17.17 11.72 -11.51
N GLU A 576 18.50 11.80 -11.52
CA GLU A 576 19.25 12.47 -10.45
C GLU A 576 18.82 13.94 -10.25
N VAL A 577 18.50 14.65 -11.34
CA VAL A 577 18.00 16.03 -11.28
C VAL A 577 16.63 16.08 -10.59
N GLU A 578 15.74 15.14 -10.88
CA GLU A 578 14.42 15.04 -10.25
C GLU A 578 14.54 14.67 -8.76
N GLN A 579 15.45 13.77 -8.40
CA GLN A 579 15.73 13.44 -6.99
C GLN A 579 16.23 14.67 -6.21
N ARG A 580 17.08 15.51 -6.81
CA ARG A 580 17.52 16.80 -6.22
C ARG A 580 16.37 17.81 -6.08
N LEU A 581 15.37 17.76 -6.97
CA LEU A 581 14.21 18.66 -6.95
C LEU A 581 13.20 18.29 -5.85
N LEU A 582 13.03 17.00 -5.53
CA LEU A 582 12.00 16.51 -4.60
C LEU A 582 11.97 17.26 -3.25
N PRO A 583 13.08 17.36 -2.49
CA PRO A 583 13.03 18.03 -1.19
C PRO A 583 12.74 19.54 -1.31
N ALA A 584 13.06 20.14 -2.46
CA ALA A 584 12.86 21.58 -2.70
C ALA A 584 11.38 21.87 -2.93
N LEU A 585 10.75 21.03 -3.74
CA LEU A 585 9.32 21.09 -4.01
C LEU A 585 8.50 20.75 -2.77
N GLU A 586 8.91 19.75 -1.99
CA GLU A 586 8.29 19.43 -0.70
C GLU A 586 8.36 20.61 0.26
N TRP A 587 9.53 21.25 0.39
CA TRP A 587 9.66 22.43 1.24
C TRP A 587 8.74 23.56 0.79
N LEU A 588 8.68 23.85 -0.52
CA LEU A 588 7.78 24.87 -1.07
C LEU A 588 6.31 24.55 -0.78
N LYS A 589 5.91 23.29 -0.93
CA LYS A 589 4.54 22.83 -0.62
C LYS A 589 4.19 23.07 0.85
N HIS A 590 5.08 22.71 1.77
CA HIS A 590 4.88 22.92 3.20
C HIS A 590 4.92 24.41 3.59
N ALA A 591 5.90 25.16 3.08
CA ALA A 591 6.05 26.58 3.37
C ALA A 591 4.88 27.40 2.79
N GLY A 592 4.31 26.99 1.65
CA GLY A 592 3.17 27.64 1.02
C GLY A 592 1.81 27.26 1.60
N ALA A 593 1.75 26.37 2.60
CA ALA A 593 0.49 25.82 3.11
C ALA A 593 -0.37 26.82 3.90
N SER A 594 0.21 27.95 4.36
CA SER A 594 -0.52 28.99 5.10
C SER A 594 -0.35 30.37 4.47
N TRP A 595 -1.26 31.31 4.76
CA TRP A 595 -1.17 32.68 4.25
C TRP A 595 0.13 33.39 4.70
N ARG A 596 0.53 33.19 5.97
CA ARG A 596 1.81 33.69 6.50
C ARG A 596 3.00 33.07 5.79
N GLY A 597 2.92 31.77 5.51
CA GLY A 597 3.94 31.04 4.78
C GLY A 597 4.10 31.53 3.34
N LYS A 598 2.99 31.79 2.63
CA LYS A 598 2.99 32.41 1.29
C LYS A 598 3.63 33.80 1.29
N LEU A 599 3.31 34.65 2.27
CA LEU A 599 3.98 35.96 2.43
C LEU A 599 5.47 35.80 2.72
N GLY A 600 5.84 34.84 3.57
CA GLY A 600 7.24 34.49 3.84
C GLY A 600 7.97 34.08 2.56
N LEU A 601 7.38 33.22 1.74
CA LEU A 601 7.95 32.78 0.46
C LEU A 601 8.17 33.96 -0.51
N LEU A 602 7.23 34.91 -0.59
CA LEU A 602 7.39 36.12 -1.41
C LEU A 602 8.57 36.98 -0.94
N LEU A 603 8.73 37.16 0.37
CA LEU A 603 9.84 37.92 0.94
C LEU A 603 11.19 37.24 0.71
N VAL A 604 11.26 35.91 0.81
CA VAL A 604 12.50 35.17 0.53
C VAL A 604 12.81 35.13 -0.97
N ALA A 605 11.81 35.11 -1.85
CA ALA A 605 12.00 35.15 -3.31
C ALA A 605 12.73 36.43 -3.79
N CYS A 606 12.73 37.49 -3.00
CA CYS A 606 13.45 38.74 -3.28
C CYS A 606 14.91 38.75 -2.80
N ARG A 607 15.37 37.74 -2.04
CA ARG A 607 16.73 37.74 -1.47
C ARG A 607 17.75 37.23 -2.50
N PRO A 608 18.84 37.97 -2.76
CA PRO A 608 19.95 37.45 -3.54
C PRO A 608 20.67 36.34 -2.77
N GLY A 609 21.23 35.39 -3.50
CA GLY A 609 22.01 34.29 -2.96
C GLY A 609 22.86 33.65 -4.04
N GLU A 610 23.92 32.96 -3.64
CA GLU A 610 24.75 32.17 -4.56
C GLU A 610 23.95 31.01 -5.15
N ALA A 611 24.29 30.63 -6.38
CA ALA A 611 23.61 29.54 -7.06
C ALA A 611 23.95 28.20 -6.37
N ALA A 612 22.94 27.36 -6.16
CA ALA A 612 23.19 26.01 -5.66
C ALA A 612 23.87 25.14 -6.74
N PRO A 613 24.70 24.16 -6.37
CA PRO A 613 25.17 23.14 -7.31
C PRO A 613 23.99 22.47 -8.03
N GLY A 614 24.06 22.35 -9.36
CA GLY A 614 22.98 21.78 -10.18
C GLY A 614 21.73 22.66 -10.35
N GLU A 615 21.74 23.92 -9.89
CA GLU A 615 20.59 24.84 -10.04
C GLU A 615 20.20 25.06 -11.50
N ALA A 616 21.18 25.20 -12.41
CA ALA A 616 20.91 25.39 -13.83
C ALA A 616 20.21 24.18 -14.47
N GLU A 617 20.67 22.96 -14.14
CA GLU A 617 20.05 21.71 -14.61
C GLU A 617 18.63 21.55 -14.06
N ALA A 618 18.42 21.89 -12.78
CA ALA A 618 17.12 21.86 -12.13
C ALA A 618 16.14 22.85 -12.80
N LEU A 619 16.59 24.06 -13.13
CA LEU A 619 15.80 25.04 -13.88
C LEU A 619 15.50 24.58 -15.30
N ALA A 620 16.46 23.95 -15.98
CA ALA A 620 16.27 23.35 -17.31
C ALA A 620 15.21 22.24 -17.27
N ARG A 621 15.33 21.30 -16.33
CA ARG A 621 14.35 20.22 -16.14
C ARG A 621 12.95 20.74 -15.85
N MET A 622 12.83 21.86 -15.15
CA MET A 622 11.53 22.47 -14.81
C MET A 622 11.01 23.44 -15.90
N GLY A 623 11.75 23.66 -16.98
CA GLY A 623 11.38 24.59 -18.05
C GLY A 623 11.35 26.05 -17.58
N LEU A 624 12.30 26.45 -16.73
CA LEU A 624 12.39 27.75 -16.06
C LEU A 624 13.70 28.50 -16.34
N VAL A 625 14.46 28.09 -17.36
CA VAL A 625 15.70 28.77 -17.80
C VAL A 625 15.39 30.15 -18.38
N ASP A 626 14.37 30.24 -19.24
CA ASP A 626 13.93 31.49 -19.87
C ASP A 626 12.42 31.70 -19.63
N PRO A 627 12.03 32.28 -18.47
CA PRO A 627 10.62 32.42 -18.09
C PRO A 627 9.90 33.44 -18.98
N LEU A 628 8.87 32.98 -19.68
CA LEU A 628 8.08 33.78 -20.63
C LEU A 628 7.04 34.66 -19.92
N THR A 629 6.47 34.19 -18.81
CA THR A 629 5.41 34.89 -18.07
C THR A 629 5.89 35.42 -16.71
N LEU A 630 5.14 36.37 -16.12
CA LEU A 630 5.38 36.80 -14.73
C LEU A 630 5.24 35.65 -13.73
N ALA A 631 4.30 34.73 -13.98
CA ALA A 631 4.12 33.54 -13.17
C ALA A 631 5.35 32.63 -13.22
N ASP A 632 5.94 32.42 -14.40
CA ASP A 632 7.17 31.63 -14.56
C ASP A 632 8.36 32.27 -13.86
N ARG A 633 8.47 33.62 -13.90
CA ARG A 633 9.52 34.35 -13.18
C ARG A 633 9.41 34.13 -11.67
N LEU A 634 8.18 34.16 -11.14
CA LEU A 634 7.93 33.87 -9.72
C LEU A 634 8.25 32.41 -9.38
N GLN A 635 7.78 31.45 -10.18
CA GLN A 635 8.05 30.02 -9.99
C GLN A 635 9.56 29.72 -10.02
N ARG A 636 10.29 30.31 -10.97
CA ARG A 636 11.76 30.25 -11.03
C ARG A 636 12.38 30.74 -9.74
N ARG A 637 12.00 31.93 -9.26
CA ARG A 637 12.57 32.51 -8.03
C ARG A 637 12.29 31.65 -6.80
N LEU A 638 11.06 31.15 -6.66
CA LEU A 638 10.68 30.25 -5.58
C LEU A 638 11.50 28.96 -5.60
N LEU A 639 11.68 28.36 -6.78
CA LEU A 639 12.49 27.16 -6.94
C LEU A 639 13.97 27.41 -6.60
N GLN A 640 14.56 28.51 -7.08
CA GLN A 640 15.94 28.88 -6.75
C GLN A 640 16.14 29.05 -5.24
N VAL A 641 15.22 29.73 -4.56
CA VAL A 641 15.25 29.87 -3.09
C VAL A 641 15.22 28.50 -2.41
N ALA A 642 14.36 27.61 -2.87
CA ALA A 642 14.22 26.28 -2.29
C ALA A 642 15.49 25.43 -2.46
N LEU A 643 16.09 25.44 -3.66
CA LEU A 643 17.33 24.73 -3.96
C LEU A 643 18.52 25.27 -3.14
N ARG A 644 18.66 26.59 -3.07
CA ARG A 644 19.76 27.25 -2.34
C ARG A 644 19.71 27.05 -0.84
N ARG A 645 18.51 26.82 -0.28
CA ARG A 645 18.35 26.49 1.14
C ARG A 645 18.92 25.11 1.51
N GLN A 646 19.01 24.19 0.56
CA GLN A 646 19.45 22.81 0.82
C GLN A 646 20.95 22.65 0.85
N VAL A 647 21.69 23.64 0.35
CA VAL A 647 23.14 23.71 0.52
C VAL A 647 23.41 24.06 1.99
N PRO A 648 24.18 23.24 2.73
CA PRO A 648 24.64 23.63 4.06
C PRO A 648 25.43 24.93 3.90
N THR A 649 24.86 26.03 4.36
CA THR A 649 25.63 27.27 4.51
C THR A 649 26.33 27.16 5.85
N ASP A 650 27.65 27.23 5.86
CA ASP A 650 28.51 27.30 7.06
C ASP A 650 28.31 28.61 7.85
N ARG A 651 27.08 29.13 7.94
CA ARG A 651 26.75 30.31 8.72
C ARG A 651 25.72 29.97 9.80
N PRO A 652 25.97 30.37 11.06
CA PRO A 652 25.01 30.19 12.13
C PRO A 652 23.71 30.89 11.75
N THR A 653 22.60 30.17 11.90
CA THR A 653 21.26 30.74 11.77
C THR A 653 21.09 31.80 12.87
N PRO A 654 20.61 33.01 12.57
CA PRO A 654 20.30 33.97 13.62
C PRO A 654 19.15 33.41 14.48
N PRO A 655 19.12 33.73 15.78
CA PRO A 655 18.08 33.22 16.67
C PRO A 655 16.71 33.68 16.19
N PRO A 656 15.64 32.92 16.49
CA PRO A 656 14.27 33.37 16.23
C PRO A 656 14.05 34.71 16.95
N VAL A 657 13.49 35.66 16.22
CA VAL A 657 13.07 36.96 16.78
C VAL A 657 12.00 36.69 17.84
N ASP A 658 12.33 36.96 19.10
CA ASP A 658 11.39 36.95 20.21
C ASP A 658 10.21 37.87 19.91
N GLN A 659 9.00 37.35 20.07
CA GLN A 659 7.80 38.17 20.12
C GLN A 659 7.84 39.01 21.41
N PRO A 660 7.41 40.28 21.39
CA PRO A 660 7.50 41.14 22.56
C PRO A 660 6.57 40.63 23.67
N ALA A 661 7.15 40.50 24.86
CA ALA A 661 6.43 40.23 26.09
C ALA A 661 5.37 41.31 26.33
N ASN A 662 4.11 40.89 26.37
CA ASN A 662 2.99 41.77 26.70
C ASN A 662 2.92 41.91 28.23
N GLN A 663 3.76 42.81 28.79
CA GLN A 663 3.60 43.28 30.17
C GLN A 663 2.45 44.30 30.19
N ARG A 664 1.31 43.93 30.79
CA ARG A 664 0.36 44.88 31.38
C ARG A 664 0.56 44.89 32.88
N ALA A 665 1.23 45.91 33.39
CA ALA A 665 1.13 46.36 34.77
C ALA A 665 0.51 47.76 34.74
N SER A 666 -0.60 47.95 35.43
CA SER A 666 -1.17 49.25 35.81
C SER A 666 -1.05 49.32 37.32
N GLY A 667 -0.02 49.97 37.88
CA GLY A 667 0.03 51.40 38.24
C GLY A 667 0.30 51.50 39.76
N PRO A 668 0.47 52.68 40.37
CA PRO A 668 0.65 54.03 39.82
C PRO A 668 2.11 54.46 39.61
#